data_AF-A0A1A2RU12-F1
#
_entry.id   AF-A0A1A2RU12-F1
#
_cell.length_a   1.000
_cell.length_b   1.000
_cell.length_c   1.000
_cell.angle_alpha   90.00
_cell.angle_beta   90.00
_cell.angle_gamma   90.00
#
_symmetry.space_group_name_H-M   'P 1'
#
loop_
_entity.id
_entity.type
_entity.pdbx_description
1 polymer ?
#
loop_
_entity_poly.entity_id
_entity_poly.type
_entity_poly.pdbx_seq_one_letter_code
_entity_poly.pdbx_strand_id
1 'polypeptide(L)'
;MSAPPLTEVLGYAPGEHISLNHQPNGGEFSSQIAPVADIGRRLAELPRNVNVWFGVNPIRANVTGRGGARDITRLAALYAEFDLKPGGCPNLTTVHAIIGALSELVGTAPSALIHSGHGIHAYWPIEDGHISDAFTITDAQALLRRFGRLVAAVAARHNANVDNVFDLARVLRVPGTVNHKNDPAPVQQLDIQPGAPLTVAEADERLNEAGIYQTDSDARDTTTIVAAPDSWPTPPEHTCSYTATMADGWATDTPRERHPWFLSSAIRLECARRYGCITPGDYQAARQRLEQRFHHLLKNGEPQRQAGACEIDDMWKEAINRAACKTSDAFKAELGAHEHHSAASTIDAPGQQPTPRTVAEQAGARPRIWQAGSLKSAAAPRWLAQKRIPQGQVSVLVGDEGIGKSLFWVWIIAHVTTGRPLPEFGIPARKPGVVLIVITEDAWETDVLPRLDAAGADLDNVRVLCEDADGSGAPIFPRDFDLIRGSEEPLSVIVVDAWLDTVAAGLEVRDTQQARQALHPWKEIAATTDAAVLLVAHTNRVASGSARDRIGATAALRQKARMLLLAQLDEDDKLTVGPEKANGVRTVTAAAFTTTGVQYFKPTDDHDGTVPVLTYTGDTGRTAKQIHEDVHAAQRQRSKAAEPDDEVSMWLRDAITATERCWAAPAYDEAEMRGWSTDKVKRAKKKLGVIARKDEVEGRWYWTLPGQGGAKGADSALYIAHPRSLAPFQVAENGGAGARTPSDLQGSGQVFGPTPSDLQGGESTPARMEEKIPSDLEGGEGSGEKISIEPAPPCRSANRLRPDGQLDMTAPEGDSKQCASGGCNAELPWRGDNESRFCPACLWAGAA
;
A
#
# COMPACT_ATOMS: atom_id res chain seq x y z
N MET A 1 -28.52 -12.18 -40.62
CA MET A 1 -28.35 -13.50 -39.95
C MET A 1 -28.66 -13.29 -38.48
N SER A 2 -28.93 -14.31 -37.67
CA SER A 2 -29.03 -14.09 -36.22
C SER A 2 -27.66 -13.69 -35.67
N ALA A 3 -27.60 -12.71 -34.76
CA ALA A 3 -26.37 -12.39 -34.05
C ALA A 3 -25.83 -13.63 -33.30
N PRO A 4 -24.51 -13.82 -33.22
CA PRO A 4 -23.92 -14.95 -32.50
C PRO A 4 -24.26 -14.87 -31.00
N PRO A 5 -24.40 -16.00 -30.29
CA PRO A 5 -24.70 -16.02 -28.86
C PRO A 5 -23.71 -15.18 -28.05
N LEU A 6 -24.19 -14.45 -27.05
CA LEU A 6 -23.36 -13.57 -26.21
C LEU A 6 -22.14 -14.29 -25.59
N THR A 7 -22.22 -15.59 -25.30
CA THR A 7 -21.09 -16.40 -24.82
C THR A 7 -19.98 -16.58 -25.87
N GLU A 8 -20.33 -16.64 -27.16
CA GLU A 8 -19.38 -16.68 -28.27
C GLU A 8 -18.74 -15.30 -28.47
N VAL A 9 -19.55 -14.22 -28.37
CA VAL A 9 -19.06 -12.82 -28.46
C VAL A 9 -18.08 -12.46 -27.34
N LEU A 10 -18.28 -12.98 -26.13
CA LEU A 10 -17.37 -12.79 -24.98
C LEU A 10 -16.16 -13.75 -25.00
N GLY A 11 -15.99 -14.53 -26.08
CA GLY A 11 -14.89 -15.47 -26.26
C GLY A 11 -14.83 -16.52 -25.15
N TYR A 12 -15.96 -16.99 -24.63
CA TYR A 12 -15.97 -17.98 -23.56
C TYR A 12 -15.55 -19.37 -24.06
N ALA A 13 -14.56 -19.99 -23.41
CA ALA A 13 -14.21 -21.37 -23.67
C ALA A 13 -15.26 -22.33 -23.06
N PRO A 14 -15.61 -23.47 -23.69
CA PRO A 14 -16.66 -24.36 -23.18
C PRO A 14 -16.46 -24.89 -21.76
N GLY A 15 -15.20 -24.97 -21.30
CA GLY A 15 -14.81 -25.39 -19.95
C GLY A 15 -14.62 -24.25 -18.93
N GLU A 16 -14.68 -22.98 -19.36
CA GLU A 16 -14.82 -21.88 -18.40
C GLU A 16 -16.16 -21.99 -17.68
N HIS A 17 -16.23 -21.48 -16.45
CA HIS A 17 -17.44 -21.48 -15.64
C HIS A 17 -17.88 -20.03 -15.39
N ILE A 18 -19.19 -19.82 -15.25
CA ILE A 18 -19.80 -18.52 -14.89
C ILE A 18 -20.85 -18.74 -13.81
N SER A 19 -21.18 -17.69 -13.05
CA SER A 19 -22.37 -17.73 -12.19
C SER A 19 -23.64 -17.52 -13.01
N LEU A 20 -24.56 -18.47 -12.96
CA LEU A 20 -25.93 -18.33 -13.45
C LEU A 20 -26.83 -18.04 -12.24
N ASN A 21 -27.58 -16.95 -12.30
CA ASN A 21 -28.29 -16.39 -11.17
C ASN A 21 -29.76 -16.15 -11.54
N HIS A 22 -30.68 -16.42 -10.63
CA HIS A 22 -32.11 -16.24 -10.87
C HIS A 22 -32.89 -15.84 -9.61
N GLN A 23 -34.04 -15.18 -9.80
CA GLN A 23 -34.89 -14.72 -8.71
C GLN A 23 -36.38 -14.71 -9.14
N PRO A 24 -37.26 -15.52 -8.52
CA PRO A 24 -38.71 -15.40 -8.68
C PRO A 24 -39.20 -14.00 -8.25
N ASN A 25 -40.32 -13.52 -8.81
CA ASN A 25 -40.85 -12.22 -8.38
C ASN A 25 -41.22 -12.24 -6.88
N GLY A 26 -40.59 -11.37 -6.08
CA GLY A 26 -40.70 -11.35 -4.62
C GLY A 26 -40.00 -12.50 -3.87
N GLY A 27 -39.26 -13.37 -4.57
CA GLY A 27 -38.55 -14.51 -3.99
C GLY A 27 -37.07 -14.25 -3.67
N GLU A 28 -36.42 -15.24 -3.07
CA GLU A 28 -34.97 -15.20 -2.79
C GLU A 28 -34.13 -15.25 -4.07
N PHE A 29 -32.96 -14.61 -4.03
CA PHE A 29 -31.98 -14.61 -5.11
C PHE A 29 -31.10 -15.85 -5.02
N SER A 30 -31.10 -16.67 -6.07
CA SER A 30 -30.37 -17.94 -6.14
C SER A 30 -29.23 -17.87 -7.16
N SER A 31 -28.11 -18.53 -6.85
CA SER A 31 -26.90 -18.53 -7.66
C SER A 31 -26.33 -19.94 -7.78
N GLN A 32 -25.89 -20.29 -8.99
CA GLN A 32 -25.20 -21.55 -9.27
C GLN A 32 -24.02 -21.29 -10.20
N ILE A 33 -22.85 -21.85 -9.88
CA ILE A 33 -21.72 -21.89 -10.81
C ILE A 33 -21.94 -23.03 -11.81
N ALA A 34 -21.76 -22.74 -13.10
CA ALA A 34 -21.98 -23.70 -14.18
C ALA A 34 -20.94 -23.53 -15.30
N PRO A 35 -20.49 -24.62 -15.95
CA PRO A 35 -19.65 -24.54 -17.13
C PRO A 35 -20.43 -23.90 -18.29
N VAL A 36 -19.76 -23.12 -19.13
CA VAL A 36 -20.37 -22.36 -20.22
C VAL A 36 -21.16 -23.27 -21.19
N ALA A 37 -20.64 -24.48 -21.44
CA ALA A 37 -21.32 -25.49 -22.26
C ALA A 37 -22.73 -25.88 -21.76
N ASP A 38 -22.99 -25.82 -20.44
CA ASP A 38 -24.29 -26.19 -19.87
C ASP A 38 -25.32 -25.04 -19.89
N ILE A 39 -24.90 -23.80 -20.12
CA ILE A 39 -25.73 -22.61 -19.83
C ILE A 39 -27.03 -22.62 -20.63
N GLY A 40 -26.99 -22.96 -21.92
CA GLY A 40 -28.20 -23.09 -22.75
C GLY A 40 -29.19 -24.14 -22.24
N ARG A 41 -28.69 -25.25 -21.67
CA ARG A 41 -29.52 -26.28 -21.04
C ARG A 41 -30.12 -25.77 -19.73
N ARG A 42 -29.30 -25.21 -18.84
CA ARG A 42 -29.75 -24.73 -17.51
C ARG A 42 -30.77 -23.60 -17.64
N LEU A 43 -30.64 -22.73 -18.63
CA LEU A 43 -31.63 -21.70 -18.97
C LEU A 43 -32.99 -22.30 -19.39
N ALA A 44 -33.00 -23.46 -20.07
CA ALA A 44 -34.22 -24.17 -20.44
C ALA A 44 -34.86 -24.94 -19.27
N GLU A 45 -34.09 -25.26 -18.23
CA GLU A 45 -34.56 -25.90 -16.98
C GLU A 45 -35.13 -24.87 -15.97
N LEU A 46 -34.91 -23.56 -16.16
CA LEU A 46 -35.42 -22.50 -15.27
C LEU A 46 -36.92 -22.16 -15.50
N PRO A 47 -37.69 -21.81 -14.44
CA PRO A 47 -39.08 -21.38 -14.59
C PRO A 47 -39.21 -20.03 -15.32
N ARG A 48 -40.16 -19.89 -16.24
CA ARG A 48 -40.32 -18.67 -17.08
C ARG A 48 -40.70 -17.39 -16.32
N ASN A 49 -41.12 -17.50 -15.07
CA ASN A 49 -41.54 -16.40 -14.19
C ASN A 49 -40.44 -15.92 -13.22
N VAL A 50 -39.17 -16.25 -13.49
CA VAL A 50 -38.02 -15.72 -12.75
C VAL A 50 -37.26 -14.67 -13.57
N ASN A 51 -36.68 -13.70 -12.87
CA ASN A 51 -35.59 -12.87 -13.40
C ASN A 51 -34.33 -13.72 -13.53
N VAL A 52 -33.53 -13.51 -14.58
CA VAL A 52 -32.26 -14.24 -14.82
C VAL A 52 -31.10 -13.28 -15.10
N TRP A 53 -29.92 -13.60 -14.58
CA TRP A 53 -28.65 -12.92 -14.83
C TRP A 53 -27.49 -13.92 -14.95
N PHE A 54 -26.42 -13.55 -15.65
CA PHE A 54 -25.15 -14.28 -15.69
C PHE A 54 -23.99 -13.39 -15.26
N GLY A 55 -22.95 -13.97 -14.65
CA GLY A 55 -21.67 -13.28 -14.39
C GLY A 55 -20.93 -13.00 -15.69
N VAL A 56 -20.52 -11.74 -15.91
CA VAL A 56 -19.86 -11.30 -17.17
C VAL A 56 -18.42 -11.81 -17.29
N ASN A 57 -17.80 -12.15 -16.16
CA ASN A 57 -16.43 -12.61 -16.08
C ASN A 57 -16.38 -14.08 -15.63
N PRO A 58 -15.62 -14.96 -16.31
CA PRO A 58 -15.37 -16.32 -15.89
C PRO A 58 -14.85 -16.45 -14.46
N ILE A 59 -15.26 -17.52 -13.77
CA ILE A 59 -15.07 -17.74 -12.34
C ILE A 59 -14.60 -19.17 -12.05
N ARG A 60 -13.91 -19.39 -10.92
CA ARG A 60 -13.50 -20.75 -10.52
C ARG A 60 -14.71 -21.65 -10.26
N ALA A 61 -14.63 -22.92 -10.71
CA ALA A 61 -15.74 -23.88 -10.64
C ALA A 61 -16.23 -24.19 -9.21
N ASN A 62 -15.31 -24.24 -8.24
CA ASN A 62 -15.57 -24.69 -6.86
C ASN A 62 -16.07 -23.56 -5.93
N VAL A 63 -16.77 -22.56 -6.46
CA VAL A 63 -17.20 -21.36 -5.72
C VAL A 63 -18.65 -21.50 -5.27
N THR A 64 -18.95 -21.06 -4.05
CA THR A 64 -20.30 -21.11 -3.48
C THR A 64 -21.07 -19.80 -3.73
N GLY A 65 -22.36 -19.92 -4.06
CA GLY A 65 -23.21 -18.77 -4.38
C GLY A 65 -22.83 -18.09 -5.70
N ARG A 66 -22.88 -16.75 -5.74
CA ARG A 66 -22.49 -15.93 -6.91
C ARG A 66 -20.97 -15.82 -7.11
N GLY A 67 -20.21 -15.96 -6.02
CA GLY A 67 -18.78 -15.60 -5.95
C GLY A 67 -18.53 -14.09 -5.94
N GLY A 68 -17.27 -13.70 -5.69
CA GLY A 68 -16.81 -12.31 -5.66
C GLY A 68 -15.58 -12.06 -6.54
N ALA A 69 -15.05 -10.83 -6.53
CA ALA A 69 -13.96 -10.40 -7.40
C ALA A 69 -12.70 -11.30 -7.32
N ARG A 70 -12.36 -11.78 -6.11
CA ARG A 70 -11.22 -12.70 -5.88
C ARG A 70 -11.36 -14.06 -6.58
N ASP A 71 -12.58 -14.45 -6.94
CA ASP A 71 -12.94 -15.78 -7.46
C ASP A 71 -12.90 -15.83 -9.00
N ILE A 72 -12.77 -14.67 -9.65
CA ILE A 72 -12.69 -14.47 -11.10
C ILE A 72 -11.37 -15.04 -11.67
N THR A 73 -11.46 -15.62 -12.87
CA THR A 73 -10.32 -16.22 -13.61
C THR A 73 -9.95 -15.46 -14.88
N ARG A 74 -10.84 -14.61 -15.42
CA ARG A 74 -10.58 -13.75 -16.59
C ARG A 74 -11.48 -12.52 -16.56
N LEU A 75 -10.93 -11.36 -16.91
CA LEU A 75 -11.72 -10.21 -17.37
C LEU A 75 -12.09 -10.49 -18.83
N ALA A 76 -13.37 -10.79 -19.11
CA ALA A 76 -13.81 -11.18 -20.45
C ALA A 76 -14.38 -10.02 -21.28
N ALA A 77 -14.78 -8.92 -20.63
CA ALA A 77 -15.18 -7.69 -21.31
C ALA A 77 -15.10 -6.46 -20.38
N LEU A 78 -14.90 -5.30 -20.99
CA LEU A 78 -15.39 -4.03 -20.45
C LEU A 78 -16.87 -3.89 -20.79
N TYR A 79 -17.69 -3.44 -19.85
CA TYR A 79 -19.15 -3.36 -20.03
C TYR A 79 -19.77 -2.14 -19.36
N ALA A 80 -20.91 -1.70 -19.86
CA ALA A 80 -21.66 -0.55 -19.34
C ALA A 80 -23.17 -0.81 -19.31
N GLU A 81 -23.84 -0.37 -18.25
CA GLU A 81 -25.31 -0.41 -18.10
C GLU A 81 -25.91 0.99 -18.25
N PHE A 82 -26.83 1.14 -19.22
CA PHE A 82 -27.54 2.38 -19.53
C PHE A 82 -29.02 2.22 -19.19
N ASP A 83 -29.36 2.42 -17.91
CA ASP A 83 -30.71 2.28 -17.36
C ASP A 83 -31.59 3.47 -17.81
N LEU A 84 -32.73 3.18 -18.47
CA LEU A 84 -33.70 4.19 -18.92
C LEU A 84 -34.66 4.53 -17.79
N LYS A 85 -34.33 5.57 -17.02
CA LYS A 85 -35.07 5.99 -15.83
C LYS A 85 -34.95 7.49 -15.59
N PRO A 86 -35.90 8.12 -14.88
CA PRO A 86 -35.73 9.48 -14.35
C PRO A 86 -34.41 9.59 -13.57
N GLY A 87 -33.57 10.56 -13.91
CA GLY A 87 -32.24 10.75 -13.33
C GLY A 87 -31.12 9.86 -13.89
N GLY A 88 -31.43 8.87 -14.73
CA GLY A 88 -30.45 8.03 -15.45
C GLY A 88 -30.23 8.49 -16.88
N CYS A 89 -30.38 7.57 -17.86
CA CYS A 89 -30.39 7.91 -19.28
C CYS A 89 -31.82 8.29 -19.75
N PRO A 90 -32.02 9.42 -20.44
CA PRO A 90 -33.37 9.95 -20.71
C PRO A 90 -34.11 9.26 -21.87
N ASN A 91 -33.40 8.66 -22.83
CA ASN A 91 -33.95 7.96 -23.99
C ASN A 91 -32.86 7.15 -24.73
N LEU A 92 -33.27 6.23 -25.60
CA LEU A 92 -32.35 5.38 -26.39
C LEU A 92 -31.43 6.17 -27.33
N THR A 93 -31.85 7.31 -27.89
CA THR A 93 -31.01 8.15 -28.75
C THR A 93 -29.80 8.71 -27.98
N THR A 94 -30.01 9.15 -26.74
CA THR A 94 -28.93 9.55 -25.83
C THR A 94 -28.01 8.38 -25.49
N VAL A 95 -28.56 7.18 -25.24
CA VAL A 95 -27.76 5.97 -24.98
C VAL A 95 -26.88 5.62 -26.18
N HIS A 96 -27.43 5.62 -27.40
CA HIS A 96 -26.67 5.33 -28.62
C HIS A 96 -25.60 6.40 -28.90
N ALA A 97 -25.86 7.68 -28.60
CA ALA A 97 -24.86 8.74 -28.72
C ALA A 97 -23.68 8.55 -27.74
N ILE A 98 -23.97 8.16 -26.48
CA ILE A 98 -22.95 7.84 -25.47
C ILE A 98 -22.12 6.62 -25.91
N ILE A 99 -22.77 5.56 -26.40
CA ILE A 99 -22.09 4.36 -26.92
C ILE A 99 -21.21 4.70 -28.14
N GLY A 100 -21.66 5.58 -29.03
CA GLY A 100 -20.87 6.07 -30.16
C GLY A 100 -19.60 6.79 -29.71
N ALA A 101 -19.73 7.79 -28.84
CA ALA A 101 -18.59 8.53 -28.28
C ALA A 101 -17.63 7.64 -27.47
N LEU A 102 -18.14 6.63 -26.76
CA LEU A 102 -17.30 5.61 -26.12
C LEU A 102 -16.56 4.76 -27.15
N SER A 103 -17.22 4.38 -28.25
CA SER A 103 -16.60 3.57 -29.32
C SER A 103 -15.47 4.32 -30.02
N GLU A 104 -15.61 5.64 -30.20
CA GLU A 104 -14.55 6.51 -30.73
C GLU A 104 -13.35 6.60 -29.77
N LEU A 105 -13.59 6.74 -28.46
CA LEU A 105 -12.54 6.88 -27.44
C LEU A 105 -11.83 5.56 -27.10
N VAL A 106 -12.53 4.43 -27.20
CA VAL A 106 -11.98 3.07 -27.03
C VAL A 106 -11.38 2.54 -28.35
N GLY A 107 -11.70 3.17 -29.48
CA GLY A 107 -11.19 2.81 -30.81
C GLY A 107 -11.90 1.62 -31.48
N THR A 108 -12.93 1.04 -30.85
CA THR A 108 -13.75 -0.04 -31.41
C THR A 108 -15.20 0.04 -30.91
N ALA A 109 -16.15 -0.41 -31.74
CA ALA A 109 -17.55 -0.54 -31.36
C ALA A 109 -17.75 -1.68 -30.35
N PRO A 110 -18.81 -1.66 -29.52
CA PRO A 110 -19.14 -2.84 -28.72
C PRO A 110 -19.48 -4.02 -29.62
N SER A 111 -19.02 -5.22 -29.27
CA SER A 111 -19.30 -6.44 -30.03
C SER A 111 -20.70 -7.01 -29.72
N ALA A 112 -21.34 -6.58 -28.62
CA ALA A 112 -22.75 -6.83 -28.35
C ALA A 112 -23.44 -5.66 -27.63
N LEU A 113 -24.70 -5.40 -28.01
CA LEU A 113 -25.65 -4.60 -27.25
C LEU A 113 -26.85 -5.48 -26.85
N ILE A 114 -27.19 -5.49 -25.56
CA ILE A 114 -28.34 -6.24 -25.02
C ILE A 114 -29.37 -5.25 -24.50
N HIS A 115 -30.57 -5.24 -25.09
CA HIS A 115 -31.71 -4.57 -24.50
C HIS A 115 -32.17 -5.34 -23.26
N SER A 116 -32.02 -4.74 -22.08
CA SER A 116 -32.30 -5.36 -20.77
C SER A 116 -33.79 -5.41 -20.42
N GLY A 117 -34.66 -4.91 -21.32
CA GLY A 117 -36.06 -4.62 -21.08
C GLY A 117 -36.31 -3.19 -20.58
N HIS A 118 -35.33 -2.59 -19.90
CA HIS A 118 -35.43 -1.25 -19.27
C HIS A 118 -34.19 -0.37 -19.54
N GLY A 119 -33.37 -0.72 -20.54
CA GLY A 119 -32.07 -0.11 -20.79
C GLY A 119 -31.23 -0.92 -21.76
N ILE A 120 -29.98 -0.49 -21.98
CA ILE A 120 -29.00 -1.20 -22.81
C ILE A 120 -27.82 -1.62 -21.96
N HIS A 121 -27.34 -2.86 -22.13
CA HIS A 121 -26.01 -3.28 -21.71
C HIS A 121 -25.10 -3.33 -22.93
N ALA A 122 -23.94 -2.67 -22.87
CA ALA A 122 -22.93 -2.70 -23.94
C ALA A 122 -21.70 -3.49 -23.48
N TYR A 123 -21.07 -4.23 -24.40
CA TYR A 123 -19.91 -5.09 -24.12
C TYR A 123 -18.80 -4.89 -25.17
N TRP A 124 -17.58 -4.66 -24.69
CA TRP A 124 -16.33 -4.64 -25.44
C TRP A 124 -15.45 -5.80 -24.94
N PRO A 125 -15.37 -6.94 -25.65
CA PRO A 125 -14.64 -8.12 -25.19
C PRO A 125 -13.15 -7.87 -25.01
N ILE A 126 -12.55 -8.53 -24.02
CA ILE A 126 -11.10 -8.55 -23.77
C ILE A 126 -10.58 -9.96 -24.08
N GLU A 127 -9.60 -10.07 -24.99
CA GLU A 127 -9.13 -11.38 -25.48
C GLU A 127 -8.04 -12.02 -24.61
N ASP A 128 -7.13 -11.23 -24.04
CA ASP A 128 -5.94 -11.67 -23.28
C ASP A 128 -6.09 -11.54 -21.75
N GLY A 129 -7.26 -11.10 -21.26
CA GLY A 129 -7.54 -10.69 -19.87
C GLY A 129 -7.51 -11.79 -18.80
N HIS A 130 -6.79 -12.89 -19.02
CA HIS A 130 -6.61 -13.99 -18.08
C HIS A 130 -5.86 -13.55 -16.82
N ILE A 131 -6.43 -13.87 -15.65
CA ILE A 131 -5.82 -13.55 -14.37
C ILE A 131 -4.54 -14.37 -14.16
N SER A 132 -3.43 -13.68 -13.96
CA SER A 132 -2.08 -14.24 -13.85
C SER A 132 -1.18 -13.34 -13.00
N ASP A 133 0.08 -13.73 -12.78
CA ASP A 133 1.07 -12.89 -12.09
C ASP A 133 1.45 -11.63 -12.90
N ALA A 134 1.19 -11.61 -14.21
CA ALA A 134 1.43 -10.48 -15.10
C ALA A 134 0.20 -9.55 -15.28
N PHE A 135 -1.01 -10.05 -14.99
CA PHE A 135 -2.26 -9.29 -15.00
C PHE A 135 -3.15 -9.78 -13.85
N THR A 136 -3.07 -9.10 -12.71
CA THR A 136 -3.67 -9.57 -11.46
C THR A 136 -5.16 -9.20 -11.37
N ILE A 137 -5.86 -9.77 -10.38
CA ILE A 137 -7.25 -9.37 -10.05
C ILE A 137 -7.33 -7.88 -9.71
N THR A 138 -6.28 -7.30 -9.12
CA THR A 138 -6.21 -5.86 -8.82
C THR A 138 -6.15 -5.02 -10.10
N ASP A 139 -5.39 -5.47 -11.10
CA ASP A 139 -5.21 -4.76 -12.37
C ASP A 139 -6.48 -4.84 -13.22
N ALA A 140 -7.12 -6.02 -13.28
CA ALA A 140 -8.42 -6.21 -13.90
C ALA A 140 -9.52 -5.35 -13.24
N GLN A 141 -9.52 -5.28 -11.91
CA GLN A 141 -10.46 -4.46 -11.15
C GLN A 141 -10.21 -2.95 -11.34
N ALA A 142 -8.95 -2.54 -11.50
CA ALA A 142 -8.55 -1.17 -11.78
C ALA A 142 -8.91 -0.74 -13.21
N LEU A 143 -8.61 -1.57 -14.21
CA LEU A 143 -8.95 -1.32 -15.62
C LEU A 143 -10.47 -1.15 -15.81
N LEU A 144 -11.27 -2.02 -15.19
CA LEU A 144 -12.73 -1.95 -15.23
C LEU A 144 -13.28 -0.69 -14.53
N ARG A 145 -12.71 -0.26 -13.40
CA ARG A 145 -13.09 0.99 -12.71
C ARG A 145 -12.69 2.24 -13.49
N ARG A 146 -11.54 2.25 -14.16
CA ARG A 146 -11.14 3.31 -15.12
C ARG A 146 -12.09 3.38 -16.30
N PHE A 147 -12.49 2.25 -16.88
CA PHE A 147 -13.53 2.22 -17.89
C PHE A 147 -14.86 2.78 -17.33
N GLY A 148 -15.23 2.45 -16.09
CA GLY A 148 -16.38 3.06 -15.42
C GLY A 148 -16.30 4.59 -15.30
N ARG A 149 -15.13 5.12 -14.98
CA ARG A 149 -14.85 6.56 -15.03
C ARG A 149 -15.00 7.13 -16.44
N LEU A 150 -14.52 6.46 -17.49
CA LEU A 150 -14.74 6.87 -18.89
C LEU A 150 -16.24 6.91 -19.25
N VAL A 151 -17.00 5.87 -18.91
CA VAL A 151 -18.45 5.80 -19.16
C VAL A 151 -19.18 6.93 -18.45
N ALA A 152 -18.86 7.20 -17.18
CA ALA A 152 -19.40 8.34 -16.43
C ALA A 152 -18.93 9.69 -17.02
N ALA A 153 -17.68 9.79 -17.50
CA ALA A 153 -17.11 10.97 -18.14
C ALA A 153 -17.91 11.36 -19.39
N VAL A 154 -18.16 10.40 -20.29
CA VAL A 154 -18.95 10.59 -21.51
C VAL A 154 -20.43 10.84 -21.19
N ALA A 155 -21.07 10.04 -20.32
CA ALA A 155 -22.52 10.11 -20.07
C ALA A 155 -23.03 11.52 -19.75
N ALA A 156 -22.36 12.25 -18.84
CA ALA A 156 -22.82 13.59 -18.46
C ALA A 156 -22.61 14.66 -19.55
N ARG A 157 -21.74 14.42 -20.56
CA ARG A 157 -21.64 15.31 -21.74
C ARG A 157 -22.91 15.27 -22.58
N HIS A 158 -23.62 14.15 -22.55
CA HIS A 158 -24.94 13.98 -23.16
C HIS A 158 -26.08 14.23 -22.15
N ASN A 159 -25.80 14.88 -21.01
CA ASN A 159 -26.74 15.18 -19.92
C ASN A 159 -27.45 13.94 -19.33
N ALA A 160 -26.76 12.81 -19.26
CA ALA A 160 -27.24 11.57 -18.64
C ALA A 160 -26.35 11.15 -17.47
N ASN A 161 -26.93 10.41 -16.52
CA ASN A 161 -26.16 9.67 -15.52
C ASN A 161 -26.21 8.16 -15.81
N VAL A 162 -25.21 7.45 -15.28
CA VAL A 162 -25.08 6.00 -15.29
C VAL A 162 -24.83 5.50 -13.86
N ASP A 163 -25.27 4.29 -13.56
CA ASP A 163 -25.02 3.68 -12.26
C ASP A 163 -23.55 3.23 -12.17
N ASN A 164 -22.93 3.31 -10.98
CA ASN A 164 -21.56 2.87 -10.77
C ASN A 164 -21.51 1.34 -10.56
N VAL A 165 -21.39 0.59 -11.66
CA VAL A 165 -21.62 -0.88 -11.73
C VAL A 165 -20.37 -1.70 -12.08
N PHE A 166 -19.19 -1.13 -11.86
CA PHE A 166 -17.92 -1.62 -12.40
C PHE A 166 -17.19 -2.57 -11.44
N ASP A 167 -17.92 -3.54 -10.87
CA ASP A 167 -17.42 -4.61 -9.98
C ASP A 167 -17.06 -5.88 -10.77
N LEU A 168 -15.88 -6.49 -10.55
CA LEU A 168 -15.45 -7.66 -11.35
C LEU A 168 -16.44 -8.84 -11.33
N ALA A 169 -17.27 -8.96 -10.30
CA ALA A 169 -18.25 -10.03 -10.14
C ALA A 169 -19.64 -9.68 -10.71
N ARG A 170 -19.77 -8.61 -11.52
CA ARG A 170 -21.06 -8.08 -12.00
C ARG A 170 -21.88 -9.15 -12.72
N VAL A 171 -23.20 -9.12 -12.48
CA VAL A 171 -24.17 -10.00 -13.14
C VAL A 171 -25.13 -9.21 -14.01
N LEU A 172 -25.22 -9.56 -15.29
CA LEU A 172 -26.03 -8.88 -16.30
C LEU A 172 -27.15 -9.77 -16.84
N ARG A 173 -28.18 -9.15 -17.40
CA ARG A 173 -29.38 -9.85 -17.92
C ARG A 173 -29.04 -10.75 -19.10
N VAL A 174 -29.57 -11.98 -19.08
CA VAL A 174 -29.31 -13.01 -20.11
C VAL A 174 -30.25 -12.80 -21.31
N PRO A 175 -29.75 -12.71 -22.56
CA PRO A 175 -30.59 -12.64 -23.76
C PRO A 175 -31.52 -13.85 -23.91
N GLY A 176 -32.73 -13.63 -24.42
CA GLY A 176 -33.77 -14.66 -24.55
C GLY A 176 -34.58 -14.91 -23.27
N THR A 177 -34.28 -14.23 -22.16
CA THR A 177 -35.06 -14.29 -20.90
C THR A 177 -36.03 -13.10 -20.77
N VAL A 178 -36.79 -13.04 -19.67
CA VAL A 178 -37.71 -11.93 -19.38
C VAL A 178 -37.24 -11.21 -18.11
N ASN A 179 -37.19 -9.89 -18.18
CA ASN A 179 -36.98 -9.01 -17.04
C ASN A 179 -38.34 -8.68 -16.42
N HIS A 180 -38.61 -9.22 -15.23
CA HIS A 180 -39.87 -9.03 -14.49
C HIS A 180 -39.78 -7.87 -13.47
N LYS A 181 -38.84 -6.93 -13.63
CA LYS A 181 -38.81 -5.64 -12.90
C LYS A 181 -39.90 -4.75 -13.49
N ASN A 182 -40.79 -4.21 -12.65
CA ASN A 182 -41.95 -3.41 -13.09
C ASN A 182 -42.82 -4.18 -14.11
N ASP A 183 -42.94 -3.67 -15.34
CA ASP A 183 -43.67 -4.33 -16.43
C ASP A 183 -42.77 -5.39 -17.11
N PRO A 184 -43.20 -6.67 -17.21
CA PRO A 184 -42.37 -7.73 -17.79
C PRO A 184 -41.94 -7.48 -19.25
N ALA A 185 -40.64 -7.28 -19.45
CA ALA A 185 -40.05 -6.92 -20.73
C ALA A 185 -39.03 -7.97 -21.22
N PRO A 186 -38.98 -8.31 -22.52
CA PRO A 186 -38.04 -9.31 -23.03
C PRO A 186 -36.60 -8.76 -23.04
N VAL A 187 -35.65 -9.62 -22.66
CA VAL A 187 -34.21 -9.35 -22.77
C VAL A 187 -33.74 -9.83 -24.13
N GLN A 188 -33.22 -8.92 -24.97
CA GLN A 188 -32.92 -9.21 -26.38
C GLN A 188 -31.53 -8.71 -26.76
N GLN A 189 -30.76 -9.53 -27.47
CA GLN A 189 -29.55 -9.08 -28.16
C GLN A 189 -29.96 -8.28 -29.41
N LEU A 190 -29.44 -7.07 -29.53
CA LEU A 190 -29.71 -6.20 -30.67
C LEU A 190 -28.80 -6.59 -31.85
N ASP A 191 -29.34 -6.47 -33.07
CA ASP A 191 -28.57 -6.66 -34.29
C ASP A 191 -27.73 -5.40 -34.55
N ILE A 192 -26.41 -5.56 -34.58
CA ILE A 192 -25.42 -4.48 -34.72
C ILE A 192 -24.27 -4.97 -35.62
N GLN A 193 -23.51 -4.05 -36.19
CA GLN A 193 -22.16 -4.37 -36.66
C GLN A 193 -21.24 -4.45 -35.44
N PRO A 194 -20.69 -5.63 -35.09
CA PRO A 194 -19.82 -5.76 -33.93
C PRO A 194 -18.46 -5.10 -34.20
N GLY A 195 -17.88 -4.48 -33.17
CA GLY A 195 -16.46 -4.12 -33.20
C GLY A 195 -15.56 -5.31 -32.89
N ALA A 196 -14.26 -5.14 -33.14
CA ALA A 196 -13.22 -6.07 -32.75
C ALA A 196 -13.07 -6.14 -31.21
N PRO A 197 -12.60 -7.27 -30.65
CA PRO A 197 -12.15 -7.34 -29.26
C PRO A 197 -10.93 -6.43 -29.05
N LEU A 198 -10.56 -6.24 -27.78
CA LEU A 198 -9.38 -5.48 -27.36
C LEU A 198 -8.44 -6.38 -26.55
N THR A 199 -7.15 -6.07 -26.58
CA THR A 199 -6.22 -6.51 -25.53
C THR A 199 -6.33 -5.64 -24.28
N VAL A 200 -5.86 -6.15 -23.13
CA VAL A 200 -5.66 -5.39 -21.89
C VAL A 200 -4.75 -4.19 -22.13
N ALA A 201 -3.72 -4.35 -22.97
CA ALA A 201 -2.77 -3.29 -23.32
C ALA A 201 -3.42 -2.16 -24.12
N GLU A 202 -4.21 -2.48 -25.16
CA GLU A 202 -4.97 -1.48 -25.91
C GLU A 202 -6.03 -0.79 -25.03
N ALA A 203 -6.72 -1.53 -24.16
CA ALA A 203 -7.68 -0.96 -23.24
C ALA A 203 -7.02 0.04 -22.26
N ASP A 204 -5.84 -0.27 -21.73
CA ASP A 204 -5.05 0.66 -20.91
C ASP A 204 -4.61 1.90 -21.71
N GLU A 205 -4.03 1.69 -22.90
CA GLU A 205 -3.53 2.77 -23.76
C GLU A 205 -4.66 3.73 -24.15
N ARG A 206 -5.81 3.22 -24.60
CA ARG A 206 -7.00 4.01 -24.94
C ARG A 206 -7.54 4.80 -23.75
N LEU A 207 -7.56 4.21 -22.56
CA LEU A 207 -7.95 4.94 -21.35
C LEU A 207 -6.94 6.05 -21.02
N ASN A 208 -5.64 5.83 -21.21
CA ASN A 208 -4.60 6.84 -21.03
C ASN A 208 -4.68 7.97 -22.10
N GLU A 209 -4.97 7.64 -23.37
CA GLU A 209 -5.22 8.60 -24.45
C GLU A 209 -6.46 9.47 -24.19
N ALA A 210 -7.56 8.85 -23.71
CA ALA A 210 -8.76 9.55 -23.29
C ALA A 210 -8.54 10.45 -22.05
N GLY A 211 -7.41 10.32 -21.36
CA GLY A 211 -7.06 11.07 -20.14
C GLY A 211 -7.57 10.43 -18.84
N ILE A 212 -7.97 9.16 -18.87
CA ILE A 212 -8.44 8.37 -17.72
C ILE A 212 -7.28 7.53 -17.16
N TYR A 213 -6.31 8.24 -16.59
CA TYR A 213 -5.14 7.63 -15.97
C TYR A 213 -5.52 6.77 -14.76
N GLN A 214 -4.69 5.77 -14.45
CA GLN A 214 -4.86 4.96 -13.25
C GLN A 214 -4.57 5.76 -11.98
N THR A 215 -5.37 5.51 -10.95
CA THR A 215 -5.27 6.15 -9.64
C THR A 215 -5.21 5.11 -8.52
N ASP A 216 -4.69 5.48 -7.35
CA ASP A 216 -4.68 4.58 -6.18
C ASP A 216 -6.09 4.16 -5.72
N SER A 217 -7.15 4.90 -6.12
CA SER A 217 -8.54 4.51 -5.87
C SER A 217 -9.05 3.44 -6.83
N ASP A 218 -8.45 3.24 -8.00
CA ASP A 218 -8.84 2.17 -8.92
C ASP A 218 -8.56 0.78 -8.33
N ALA A 219 -7.47 0.63 -7.58
CA ALA A 219 -7.14 -0.60 -6.87
C ALA A 219 -7.97 -0.83 -5.58
N ARG A 220 -8.67 0.19 -5.06
CA ARG A 220 -9.31 0.17 -3.72
C ARG A 220 -10.84 0.18 -3.83
N ASP A 221 -11.53 -0.57 -2.97
CA ASP A 221 -13.00 -0.63 -3.00
C ASP A 221 -13.65 0.54 -2.24
N THR A 222 -13.61 1.73 -2.83
CA THR A 222 -14.07 2.99 -2.22
C THR A 222 -15.45 3.42 -2.75
N THR A 223 -16.49 2.60 -2.48
CA THR A 223 -17.86 2.80 -3.00
C THR A 223 -18.83 3.49 -2.01
N THR A 224 -18.46 3.62 -0.73
CA THR A 224 -19.34 4.19 0.31
C THR A 224 -19.49 5.71 0.22
N ILE A 225 -20.54 6.18 -0.45
CA ILE A 225 -20.97 7.59 -0.43
C ILE A 225 -21.50 7.95 0.98
N VAL A 226 -21.05 9.08 1.53
CA VAL A 226 -21.43 9.53 2.88
C VAL A 226 -22.44 10.68 2.85
N ALA A 227 -22.40 11.55 1.83
CA ALA A 227 -23.51 12.44 1.48
C ALA A 227 -23.48 12.75 -0.02
N ALA A 228 -24.56 12.45 -0.73
CA ALA A 228 -24.66 12.63 -2.18
C ALA A 228 -24.73 14.13 -2.58
N PRO A 229 -24.28 14.53 -3.79
CA PRO A 229 -24.10 15.94 -4.16
C PRO A 229 -25.36 16.82 -4.21
N ASP A 230 -26.52 16.18 -4.22
CA ASP A 230 -27.88 16.74 -4.12
C ASP A 230 -28.32 16.96 -2.66
N SER A 231 -27.76 16.21 -1.71
CA SER A 231 -28.01 16.35 -0.27
C SER A 231 -27.05 17.35 0.43
N TRP A 232 -26.35 18.18 -0.34
CA TRP A 232 -25.41 19.18 0.19
C TRP A 232 -26.15 20.49 0.56
N PRO A 233 -25.59 21.33 1.45
CA PRO A 233 -26.25 22.56 1.89
C PRO A 233 -26.57 23.52 0.74
N THR A 234 -27.64 24.31 0.92
CA THR A 234 -27.92 25.45 0.04
C THR A 234 -26.73 26.42 0.03
N PRO A 235 -26.38 27.02 -1.13
CA PRO A 235 -25.24 27.93 -1.20
C PRO A 235 -25.35 29.11 -0.23
N PRO A 236 -24.23 29.59 0.35
CA PRO A 236 -24.22 30.74 1.25
C PRO A 236 -24.48 32.04 0.48
N GLU A 237 -24.90 33.07 1.20
CA GLU A 237 -25.03 34.44 0.66
C GLU A 237 -23.67 35.03 0.26
N HIS A 238 -22.58 34.62 0.92
CA HIS A 238 -21.21 35.11 0.72
C HIS A 238 -20.20 33.94 0.76
N THR A 239 -19.16 34.01 -0.08
CA THR A 239 -18.03 33.07 -0.05
C THR A 239 -17.11 33.38 1.15
N CYS A 240 -16.65 32.35 1.87
CA CYS A 240 -15.76 32.57 3.00
C CYS A 240 -14.36 33.01 2.55
N SER A 241 -13.69 33.84 3.37
CA SER A 241 -12.39 34.41 3.05
C SER A 241 -11.30 33.35 2.81
N TYR A 242 -11.37 32.19 3.49
CA TYR A 242 -10.48 31.07 3.23
C TYR A 242 -10.66 30.52 1.81
N THR A 243 -11.89 30.23 1.39
CA THR A 243 -12.16 29.63 0.08
C THR A 243 -11.90 30.61 -1.07
N ALA A 244 -12.19 31.91 -0.90
CA ALA A 244 -11.77 32.93 -1.85
C ALA A 244 -10.24 32.96 -2.02
N THR A 245 -9.50 33.07 -0.90
CA THR A 245 -8.03 33.08 -0.90
C THR A 245 -7.43 31.82 -1.54
N MET A 246 -8.00 30.64 -1.25
CA MET A 246 -7.61 29.36 -1.84
C MET A 246 -7.82 29.36 -3.37
N ALA A 247 -9.00 29.80 -3.83
CA ALA A 247 -9.33 29.81 -5.25
C ALA A 247 -8.52 30.85 -6.04
N ASP A 248 -8.15 31.98 -5.44
CA ASP A 248 -7.33 33.02 -6.07
C ASP A 248 -5.88 32.58 -6.26
N GLY A 249 -5.30 31.86 -5.29
CA GLY A 249 -3.92 31.34 -5.36
C GLY A 249 -3.64 30.45 -6.58
N TRP A 250 -4.63 29.70 -7.06
CA TRP A 250 -4.48 28.82 -8.23
C TRP A 250 -4.10 29.56 -9.52
N ALA A 251 -4.30 30.87 -9.62
CA ALA A 251 -3.88 31.64 -10.81
C ALA A 251 -2.36 31.62 -11.04
N THR A 252 -1.55 31.45 -9.98
CA THR A 252 -0.09 31.51 -10.02
C THR A 252 0.63 30.19 -9.73
N ASP A 253 -0.08 29.16 -9.23
CA ASP A 253 0.48 27.85 -8.84
C ASP A 253 1.37 27.19 -9.92
N THR A 254 2.53 26.71 -9.51
CA THR A 254 3.52 25.99 -10.36
C THR A 254 3.79 24.57 -9.83
N PRO A 255 2.82 23.65 -9.98
CA PRO A 255 2.95 22.29 -9.46
C PRO A 255 4.00 21.46 -10.22
N ARG A 256 4.67 20.54 -9.51
CA ARG A 256 5.57 19.55 -10.11
C ARG A 256 4.82 18.58 -11.03
N GLU A 257 3.62 18.18 -10.63
CA GLU A 257 2.78 17.20 -11.34
C GLU A 257 1.40 17.82 -11.57
N ARG A 258 1.03 17.94 -12.85
CA ARG A 258 -0.06 18.83 -13.28
C ARG A 258 -1.45 18.24 -12.98
N HIS A 259 -1.68 16.96 -13.28
CA HIS A 259 -2.96 16.27 -13.05
C HIS A 259 -3.25 16.06 -11.53
N PRO A 260 -2.33 15.52 -10.69
CA PRO A 260 -2.57 15.40 -9.25
C PRO A 260 -2.84 16.73 -8.55
N TRP A 261 -2.19 17.81 -8.97
CA TRP A 261 -2.47 19.15 -8.46
C TRP A 261 -3.91 19.58 -8.77
N PHE A 262 -4.35 19.49 -10.04
CA PHE A 262 -5.71 19.87 -10.43
C PHE A 262 -6.74 19.06 -9.64
N LEU A 263 -6.59 17.72 -9.61
CA LEU A 263 -7.50 16.85 -8.87
C LEU A 263 -7.56 17.22 -7.38
N SER A 264 -6.43 17.54 -6.74
CA SER A 264 -6.41 17.97 -5.34
C SER A 264 -7.14 19.31 -5.11
N SER A 265 -7.00 20.26 -6.03
CA SER A 265 -7.68 21.56 -5.96
C SER A 265 -9.18 21.45 -6.27
N ALA A 266 -9.55 20.60 -7.21
CA ALA A 266 -10.94 20.25 -7.53
C ALA A 266 -11.64 19.58 -6.34
N ILE A 267 -11.00 18.60 -5.67
CA ILE A 267 -11.51 17.98 -4.44
C ILE A 267 -11.78 19.03 -3.36
N ARG A 268 -10.86 19.99 -3.16
CA ARG A 268 -11.08 21.09 -2.20
C ARG A 268 -12.23 22.00 -2.60
N LEU A 269 -12.42 22.29 -3.89
CA LEU A 269 -13.53 23.12 -4.35
C LEU A 269 -14.89 22.43 -4.10
N GLU A 270 -14.99 21.13 -4.39
CA GLU A 270 -16.20 20.36 -4.11
C GLU A 270 -16.43 20.18 -2.60
N CYS A 271 -15.36 20.04 -1.79
CA CYS A 271 -15.48 20.08 -0.33
C CYS A 271 -15.97 21.46 0.15
N ALA A 272 -15.54 22.57 -0.46
CA ALA A 272 -16.02 23.91 -0.14
C ALA A 272 -17.50 24.09 -0.51
N ARG A 273 -17.94 23.54 -1.65
CA ARG A 273 -19.35 23.48 -2.02
C ARG A 273 -20.15 22.64 -1.02
N ARG A 274 -19.65 21.46 -0.63
CA ARG A 274 -20.28 20.59 0.39
C ARG A 274 -20.35 21.23 1.79
N TYR A 275 -19.41 22.10 2.15
CA TYR A 275 -19.43 22.79 3.44
C TYR A 275 -20.29 24.08 3.43
N GLY A 276 -20.81 24.51 2.26
CA GLY A 276 -21.51 25.79 2.14
C GLY A 276 -20.57 26.99 2.26
N CYS A 277 -19.33 26.89 1.77
CA CYS A 277 -18.30 27.94 1.88
C CYS A 277 -18.21 28.88 0.67
N ILE A 278 -18.95 28.62 -0.42
CA ILE A 278 -18.75 29.29 -1.71
C ILE A 278 -20.08 29.56 -2.43
N THR A 279 -20.26 30.79 -2.94
CA THR A 279 -21.44 31.15 -3.75
C THR A 279 -21.41 30.42 -5.11
N PRO A 280 -22.55 30.27 -5.81
CA PRO A 280 -22.56 29.66 -7.14
C PRO A 280 -21.72 30.41 -8.17
N GLY A 281 -21.64 31.75 -8.05
CA GLY A 281 -20.84 32.59 -8.94
C GLY A 281 -19.34 32.40 -8.72
N ASP A 282 -18.89 32.48 -7.47
CA ASP A 282 -17.48 32.29 -7.11
C ASP A 282 -17.01 30.86 -7.40
N TYR A 283 -17.89 29.87 -7.22
CA TYR A 283 -17.65 28.47 -7.60
C TYR A 283 -17.40 28.32 -9.11
N GLN A 284 -18.23 28.93 -9.96
CA GLN A 284 -18.01 28.90 -11.41
C GLN A 284 -16.71 29.63 -11.80
N ALA A 285 -16.42 30.78 -11.20
CA ALA A 285 -15.17 31.51 -11.43
C ALA A 285 -13.93 30.70 -10.99
N ALA A 286 -14.01 30.01 -9.84
CA ALA A 286 -12.94 29.16 -9.31
C ALA A 286 -12.68 27.93 -10.20
N ARG A 287 -13.74 27.28 -10.72
CA ARG A 287 -13.62 26.18 -11.70
C ARG A 287 -12.91 26.65 -12.97
N GLN A 288 -13.42 27.71 -13.59
CA GLN A 288 -12.84 28.27 -14.81
C GLN A 288 -11.38 28.68 -14.64
N ARG A 289 -11.02 29.29 -13.50
CA ARG A 289 -9.65 29.67 -13.19
C ARG A 289 -8.73 28.46 -13.03
N LEU A 290 -9.18 27.41 -12.35
CA LEU A 290 -8.41 26.17 -12.18
C LEU A 290 -8.18 25.47 -13.53
N GLU A 291 -9.21 25.40 -14.37
CA GLU A 291 -9.16 24.87 -15.73
C GLU A 291 -8.25 25.69 -16.65
N GLN A 292 -8.35 27.03 -16.63
CA GLN A 292 -7.46 27.93 -17.39
C GLN A 292 -6.01 27.77 -16.97
N ARG A 293 -5.72 27.66 -15.66
CA ARG A 293 -4.37 27.40 -15.17
C ARG A 293 -3.87 26.04 -15.64
N PHE A 294 -4.70 25.00 -15.60
CA PHE A 294 -4.33 23.67 -16.06
C PHE A 294 -3.96 23.65 -17.55
N HIS A 295 -4.78 24.24 -18.41
CA HIS A 295 -4.45 24.40 -19.84
C HIS A 295 -3.16 25.19 -20.05
N HIS A 296 -2.92 26.25 -19.28
CA HIS A 296 -1.67 27.02 -19.32
C HIS A 296 -0.45 26.16 -18.91
N LEU A 297 -0.57 25.35 -17.85
CA LEU A 297 0.49 24.46 -17.37
C LEU A 297 0.75 23.28 -18.33
N LEU A 298 -0.27 22.76 -19.01
CA LEU A 298 -0.13 21.74 -20.04
C LEU A 298 0.57 22.29 -21.30
N LYS A 299 0.19 23.49 -21.74
CA LYS A 299 0.75 24.15 -22.93
C LYS A 299 2.19 24.66 -22.74
N ASN A 300 2.53 25.17 -21.55
CA ASN A 300 3.80 25.88 -21.31
C ASN A 300 4.80 25.09 -20.43
N GLY A 301 4.40 23.97 -19.83
CA GLY A 301 5.29 23.08 -19.05
C GLY A 301 5.76 21.87 -19.86
N GLU A 302 6.86 21.24 -19.44
CA GLU A 302 7.44 20.08 -20.14
C GLU A 302 6.97 18.73 -19.54
N PRO A 303 6.69 17.70 -20.38
CA PRO A 303 6.45 17.81 -21.82
C PRO A 303 5.20 18.65 -22.11
N GLN A 304 5.19 19.37 -23.24
CA GLN A 304 4.02 20.11 -23.68
C GLN A 304 2.97 19.15 -24.22
N ARG A 305 1.71 19.30 -23.81
CA ARG A 305 0.57 18.54 -24.37
C ARG A 305 -0.73 19.34 -24.28
N GLN A 306 -1.80 18.79 -24.86
CA GLN A 306 -3.17 19.23 -24.59
C GLN A 306 -3.78 18.38 -23.46
N ALA A 307 -4.96 18.75 -22.97
CA ALA A 307 -5.72 17.90 -22.06
C ALA A 307 -6.24 16.66 -22.82
N GLY A 308 -6.25 15.50 -22.17
CA GLY A 308 -6.87 14.29 -22.71
C GLY A 308 -8.38 14.49 -22.91
N ALA A 309 -8.97 13.77 -23.86
CA ALA A 309 -10.32 14.05 -24.35
C ALA A 309 -11.40 14.11 -23.26
N CYS A 310 -11.24 13.35 -22.16
CA CYS A 310 -12.11 13.34 -20.98
C CYS A 310 -11.43 13.82 -19.68
N GLU A 311 -10.14 14.15 -19.70
CA GLU A 311 -9.28 14.34 -18.52
C GLU A 311 -9.87 15.31 -17.47
N ILE A 312 -10.38 16.47 -17.91
CA ILE A 312 -10.93 17.49 -17.01
C ILE A 312 -12.28 17.09 -16.42
N ASP A 313 -13.14 16.44 -17.22
CA ASP A 313 -14.44 15.94 -16.74
C ASP A 313 -14.28 14.76 -15.77
N ASP A 314 -13.25 13.93 -15.99
CA ASP A 314 -12.91 12.84 -15.08
C ASP A 314 -12.42 13.37 -13.73
N MET A 315 -11.44 14.29 -13.76
CA MET A 315 -10.95 14.92 -12.53
C MET A 315 -12.06 15.64 -11.75
N TRP A 316 -13.05 16.25 -12.42
CA TRP A 316 -14.20 16.83 -11.74
C TRP A 316 -15.17 15.79 -11.16
N LYS A 317 -15.41 14.66 -11.85
CA LYS A 317 -16.27 13.58 -11.34
C LYS A 317 -15.62 12.84 -10.18
N GLU A 318 -14.34 12.55 -10.29
CA GLU A 318 -13.54 11.99 -9.18
C GLU A 318 -13.46 12.99 -8.01
N ALA A 319 -13.37 14.30 -8.27
CA ALA A 319 -13.46 15.32 -7.21
C ALA A 319 -14.83 15.34 -6.50
N ILE A 320 -15.94 15.29 -7.26
CA ILE A 320 -17.29 15.22 -6.70
C ILE A 320 -17.48 13.93 -5.89
N ASN A 321 -17.07 12.79 -6.43
CA ASN A 321 -17.17 11.48 -5.78
C ASN A 321 -16.34 11.43 -4.49
N ARG A 322 -15.06 11.85 -4.53
CA ARG A 322 -14.21 11.95 -3.33
C ARG A 322 -14.75 12.95 -2.32
N ALA A 323 -15.35 14.05 -2.75
CA ALA A 323 -16.02 15.00 -1.86
C ALA A 323 -17.30 14.42 -1.24
N ALA A 324 -18.04 13.53 -1.93
CA ALA A 324 -19.25 12.85 -1.44
C ALA A 324 -18.95 11.68 -0.48
N CYS A 325 -17.88 10.90 -0.74
CA CYS A 325 -17.45 9.77 0.09
C CYS A 325 -16.68 10.18 1.37
N LYS A 326 -16.29 11.45 1.52
CA LYS A 326 -15.66 11.95 2.76
C LYS A 326 -16.67 12.02 3.91
N THR A 327 -16.22 11.74 5.13
CA THR A 327 -16.99 12.07 6.34
C THR A 327 -17.06 13.58 6.58
N SER A 328 -17.96 14.02 7.46
CA SER A 328 -18.15 15.43 7.81
C SER A 328 -16.87 16.14 8.26
N ASP A 329 -15.94 15.41 8.89
CA ASP A 329 -14.67 15.98 9.35
C ASP A 329 -13.57 15.82 8.30
N ALA A 330 -13.64 14.80 7.45
CA ALA A 330 -12.70 14.62 6.34
C ALA A 330 -12.85 15.68 5.25
N PHE A 331 -14.06 16.14 4.90
CA PHE A 331 -14.21 17.25 3.93
C PHE A 331 -13.86 18.61 4.55
N LYS A 332 -14.10 18.82 5.85
CA LYS A 332 -13.61 20.02 6.56
C LYS A 332 -12.08 20.05 6.62
N ALA A 333 -11.42 18.90 6.78
CA ALA A 333 -9.97 18.81 6.82
C ALA A 333 -9.30 19.21 5.48
N GLU A 334 -9.95 18.95 4.34
CA GLU A 334 -9.51 19.45 3.02
C GLU A 334 -9.52 20.98 2.94
N LEU A 335 -10.38 21.63 3.72
CA LEU A 335 -10.52 23.09 3.85
C LEU A 335 -9.73 23.66 5.03
N GLY A 336 -8.72 22.93 5.52
CA GLY A 336 -7.90 23.34 6.66
C GLY A 336 -8.65 23.38 8.01
N ALA A 337 -9.88 22.87 8.08
CA ALA A 337 -10.77 22.91 9.23
C ALA A 337 -11.04 24.33 9.78
N HIS A 338 -11.23 25.30 8.89
CA HIS A 338 -11.60 26.67 9.27
C HIS A 338 -13.03 26.76 9.81
N GLU A 339 -13.27 27.64 10.79
CA GLU A 339 -14.59 27.90 11.36
C GLU A 339 -15.27 29.13 10.73
N HIS A 340 -16.60 29.16 10.81
CA HIS A 340 -17.44 30.27 10.34
C HIS A 340 -18.09 30.93 11.56
N HIS A 341 -17.77 32.21 11.82
CA HIS A 341 -18.31 32.93 12.96
C HIS A 341 -19.68 33.58 12.65
N SER A 342 -20.72 33.12 13.33
CA SER A 342 -21.96 33.88 13.54
C SER A 342 -22.01 34.36 15.00
N ALA A 343 -22.53 35.57 15.24
CA ALA A 343 -22.32 36.28 16.51
C ALA A 343 -23.60 36.44 17.34
N ALA A 344 -23.60 35.95 18.59
CA ALA A 344 -24.34 36.50 19.75
C ALA A 344 -24.00 35.79 21.08
N SER A 345 -23.70 36.57 22.13
CA SER A 345 -24.10 36.41 23.56
C SER A 345 -23.81 35.12 24.37
N THR A 346 -23.63 35.09 25.70
CA THR A 346 -23.18 36.07 26.73
C THR A 346 -22.80 35.31 28.04
N ILE A 347 -21.73 35.75 28.71
CA ILE A 347 -21.47 35.86 30.18
C ILE A 347 -22.27 34.93 31.16
N ASP A 348 -21.58 34.08 31.96
CA ASP A 348 -21.17 34.37 33.37
C ASP A 348 -20.27 33.25 34.01
N ALA A 349 -19.94 33.36 35.31
CA ALA A 349 -18.80 32.73 36.01
C ALA A 349 -19.18 31.72 37.16
N PRO A 350 -18.35 31.46 38.21
CA PRO A 350 -17.19 30.55 38.14
C PRO A 350 -17.08 29.43 39.22
N GLY A 351 -16.34 28.36 38.89
CA GLY A 351 -15.26 27.86 39.77
C GLY A 351 -15.49 26.63 40.68
N GLN A 352 -14.85 25.50 40.34
CA GLN A 352 -14.33 24.50 41.30
C GLN A 352 -13.24 23.61 40.65
N GLN A 353 -12.44 22.91 41.47
CA GLN A 353 -11.31 22.09 41.00
C GLN A 353 -11.77 20.71 40.45
N PRO A 354 -11.10 20.14 39.43
CA PRO A 354 -11.55 18.91 38.80
C PRO A 354 -11.11 17.65 39.56
N THR A 355 -12.09 16.88 40.02
CA THR A 355 -11.97 15.41 40.20
C THR A 355 -11.84 14.71 38.84
N PRO A 356 -11.36 13.45 38.78
CA PRO A 356 -11.44 12.65 37.56
C PRO A 356 -12.91 12.44 37.16
N ARG A 357 -13.25 12.73 35.90
CA ARG A 357 -14.62 12.54 35.38
C ARG A 357 -14.84 11.08 35.00
N THR A 358 -15.89 10.48 35.56
CA THR A 358 -16.37 9.16 35.15
C THR A 358 -16.83 9.17 33.70
N VAL A 359 -16.74 8.01 33.04
CA VAL A 359 -16.98 7.85 31.59
C VAL A 359 -18.36 8.37 31.18
N ALA A 360 -19.38 8.22 32.04
CA ALA A 360 -20.75 8.67 31.80
C ALA A 360 -20.89 10.20 31.59
N GLU A 361 -20.05 11.04 32.21
CA GLU A 361 -20.12 12.50 32.00
C GLU A 361 -19.59 12.95 30.63
N GLN A 362 -18.72 12.16 30.01
CA GLN A 362 -18.01 12.58 28.80
C GLN A 362 -18.91 12.58 27.55
N ALA A 363 -19.96 11.74 27.54
CA ALA A 363 -20.92 11.62 26.44
C ALA A 363 -21.72 12.91 26.12
N GLY A 364 -21.76 13.89 27.03
CA GLY A 364 -22.46 15.17 26.85
C GLY A 364 -21.55 16.39 26.62
N ALA A 365 -20.22 16.22 26.63
CA ALA A 365 -19.27 17.33 26.75
C ALA A 365 -18.99 18.08 25.42
N ARG A 366 -19.97 18.87 24.95
CA ARG A 366 -19.77 19.78 23.80
C ARG A 366 -18.60 20.77 24.04
N PRO A 367 -17.82 21.13 23.01
CA PRO A 367 -16.84 22.22 23.10
C PRO A 367 -17.45 23.51 23.63
N ARG A 368 -16.65 24.29 24.36
CA ARG A 368 -17.05 25.59 24.93
C ARG A 368 -15.98 26.62 24.60
N ILE A 369 -16.41 27.86 24.36
CA ILE A 369 -15.50 29.01 24.29
C ILE A 369 -15.07 29.32 25.72
N TRP A 370 -13.77 29.28 25.99
CA TRP A 370 -13.19 29.65 27.28
C TRP A 370 -12.47 31.00 27.15
N GLN A 371 -12.58 31.83 28.17
CA GLN A 371 -11.67 32.97 28.32
C GLN A 371 -10.25 32.41 28.55
N ALA A 372 -9.24 32.93 27.86
CA ALA A 372 -7.87 32.40 28.00
C ALA A 372 -7.35 32.43 29.45
N GLY A 373 -7.81 33.40 30.26
CA GLY A 373 -7.49 33.50 31.69
C GLY A 373 -8.29 32.59 32.63
N SER A 374 -9.34 31.89 32.16
CA SER A 374 -10.07 30.88 32.94
C SER A 374 -9.69 29.43 32.58
N LEU A 375 -8.79 29.26 31.60
CA LEU A 375 -8.08 28.00 31.36
C LEU A 375 -6.97 27.78 32.40
N LYS A 376 -6.44 26.55 32.48
CA LYS A 376 -5.29 26.23 33.35
C LYS A 376 -4.09 27.12 33.00
N SER A 377 -3.44 27.67 34.02
CA SER A 377 -2.27 28.54 33.89
C SER A 377 -1.10 27.85 33.16
N ALA A 378 -0.22 28.65 32.56
CA ALA A 378 0.96 28.13 31.85
C ALA A 378 1.86 27.29 32.79
N ALA A 379 2.31 26.13 32.28
CA ALA A 379 3.14 25.18 33.01
C ALA A 379 4.38 24.80 32.19
N ALA A 380 5.47 24.45 32.86
CA ALA A 380 6.70 24.02 32.21
C ALA A 380 6.53 22.61 31.57
N PRO A 381 7.09 22.35 30.38
CA PRO A 381 7.11 21.01 29.79
C PRO A 381 7.84 20.01 30.69
N ARG A 382 7.20 18.88 30.99
CA ARG A 382 7.76 17.78 31.79
C ARG A 382 8.38 16.70 30.90
N TRP A 383 9.31 15.93 31.47
CA TRP A 383 10.16 14.99 30.74
C TRP A 383 10.37 13.70 31.53
N LEU A 384 10.26 12.55 30.85
CA LEU A 384 10.74 11.26 31.32
C LEU A 384 12.28 11.20 31.22
N ALA A 385 12.82 11.76 30.14
CA ALA A 385 14.23 12.03 29.89
C ALA A 385 14.37 13.40 29.20
N GLN A 386 15.06 14.36 29.83
CA GLN A 386 15.12 15.75 29.40
C GLN A 386 15.58 15.89 27.93
N LYS A 387 14.82 16.65 27.14
CA LYS A 387 15.06 16.89 25.69
C LYS A 387 15.02 15.64 24.80
N ARG A 388 14.84 14.43 25.36
CA ARG A 388 14.78 13.14 24.62
C ARG A 388 13.41 12.48 24.65
N ILE A 389 12.73 12.42 25.80
CA ILE A 389 11.39 11.81 25.96
C ILE A 389 10.51 12.73 26.82
N PRO A 390 9.55 13.47 26.24
CA PRO A 390 8.61 14.29 27.00
C PRO A 390 7.58 13.44 27.77
N GLN A 391 7.15 13.94 28.93
CA GLN A 391 6.06 13.35 29.72
C GLN A 391 4.69 13.80 29.16
N GLY A 392 3.66 12.97 29.35
CA GLY A 392 2.29 13.24 28.90
C GLY A 392 2.13 13.39 27.38
N GLN A 393 3.05 12.82 26.60
CA GLN A 393 3.17 13.03 25.15
C GLN A 393 3.67 11.78 24.41
N VAL A 394 3.32 11.69 23.12
CA VAL A 394 3.76 10.61 22.22
C VAL A 394 5.14 10.92 21.61
N SER A 395 6.06 10.00 21.85
CA SER A 395 7.36 9.85 21.19
C SER A 395 7.32 8.63 20.26
N VAL A 396 8.04 8.70 19.15
CA VAL A 396 8.22 7.55 18.24
C VAL A 396 9.69 7.20 18.15
N LEU A 397 10.03 5.92 18.34
CA LEU A 397 11.36 5.36 18.13
C LEU A 397 11.38 4.68 16.76
N VAL A 398 12.23 5.16 15.85
CA VAL A 398 12.37 4.61 14.49
C VAL A 398 13.80 4.16 14.28
N GLY A 399 14.00 2.98 13.72
CA GLY A 399 15.31 2.45 13.35
C GLY A 399 15.16 1.15 12.57
N ASP A 400 16.25 0.61 12.06
CA ASP A 400 16.19 -0.65 11.29
C ASP A 400 15.86 -1.86 12.19
N GLU A 401 15.65 -3.00 11.55
CA GLU A 401 15.43 -4.30 12.17
C GLU A 401 16.73 -4.79 12.85
N GLY A 402 16.64 -5.55 13.94
CA GLY A 402 17.81 -6.15 14.62
C GLY A 402 18.77 -5.20 15.39
N ILE A 403 18.74 -3.88 15.20
CA ILE A 403 19.74 -2.94 15.78
C ILE A 403 19.63 -2.69 17.31
N GLY A 404 18.83 -3.47 18.05
CA GLY A 404 18.67 -3.30 19.50
C GLY A 404 17.64 -2.25 19.95
N LYS A 405 16.59 -1.98 19.14
CA LYS A 405 15.49 -1.07 19.53
C LYS A 405 14.83 -1.48 20.86
N SER A 406 14.55 -2.78 21.02
CA SER A 406 13.96 -3.33 22.24
C SER A 406 14.85 -3.10 23.47
N LEU A 407 16.16 -3.33 23.31
CA LEU A 407 17.16 -3.15 24.36
C LEU A 407 17.22 -1.70 24.86
N PHE A 408 17.01 -0.71 23.97
CA PHE A 408 16.96 0.69 24.36
C PHE A 408 15.75 1.03 25.25
N TRP A 409 14.54 0.52 24.93
CA TRP A 409 13.39 0.79 25.82
C TRP A 409 13.45 -0.05 27.10
N VAL A 410 13.94 -1.29 27.06
CA VAL A 410 14.21 -2.11 28.26
C VAL A 410 15.10 -1.35 29.24
N TRP A 411 16.19 -0.76 28.74
CA TRP A 411 17.10 0.08 29.52
C TRP A 411 16.42 1.33 30.10
N ILE A 412 15.54 2.01 29.34
CA ILE A 412 14.71 3.11 29.87
C ILE A 412 13.79 2.59 31.00
N ILE A 413 13.13 1.45 30.83
CA ILE A 413 12.21 0.87 31.82
C ILE A 413 12.94 0.54 33.11
N ALA A 414 14.16 0.01 33.06
CA ALA A 414 14.96 -0.25 34.27
C ALA A 414 15.17 1.03 35.12
N HIS A 415 15.42 2.18 34.47
CA HIS A 415 15.51 3.49 35.12
C HIS A 415 14.15 4.13 35.50
N VAL A 416 13.02 3.61 35.01
CA VAL A 416 11.68 4.08 35.38
C VAL A 416 11.15 3.32 36.58
N THR A 417 11.11 2.00 36.47
CA THR A 417 10.62 1.06 37.48
C THR A 417 11.39 1.20 38.79
N THR A 418 12.73 1.21 38.76
CA THR A 418 13.56 1.39 39.97
C THR A 418 13.67 2.85 40.46
N GLY A 419 13.17 3.83 39.69
CA GLY A 419 13.35 5.26 39.96
C GLY A 419 14.80 5.80 39.87
N ARG A 420 15.79 4.97 39.51
CA ARG A 420 17.21 5.32 39.47
C ARG A 420 17.48 6.50 38.50
N PRO A 421 18.01 7.64 38.97
CA PRO A 421 18.32 8.79 38.10
C PRO A 421 19.44 8.47 37.11
N LEU A 422 19.47 9.19 35.99
CA LEU A 422 20.61 9.25 35.07
C LEU A 422 20.68 10.65 34.43
N PRO A 423 21.13 11.68 35.17
CA PRO A 423 21.12 13.07 34.72
C PRO A 423 21.91 13.33 33.42
N GLU A 424 22.92 12.51 33.14
CA GLU A 424 23.77 12.56 31.94
C GLU A 424 23.07 12.09 30.65
N PHE A 425 22.01 11.30 30.74
CA PHE A 425 21.05 11.08 29.64
C PHE A 425 19.83 12.02 29.73
N GLY A 426 19.64 12.63 30.90
CA GLY A 426 18.54 13.54 31.22
C GLY A 426 17.41 12.90 32.04
N ILE A 427 17.57 11.68 32.57
CA ILE A 427 16.56 11.04 33.43
C ILE A 427 16.65 11.65 34.83
N PRO A 428 15.58 12.30 35.33
CA PRO A 428 15.57 12.90 36.66
C PRO A 428 15.41 11.84 37.76
N ALA A 429 15.79 12.19 38.98
CA ALA A 429 15.41 11.41 40.15
C ALA A 429 13.88 11.46 40.34
N ARG A 430 13.28 10.31 40.57
CA ARG A 430 11.83 10.11 40.73
C ARG A 430 11.58 8.94 41.69
N LYS A 431 10.32 8.75 42.09
CA LYS A 431 9.89 7.47 42.67
C LYS A 431 9.92 6.38 41.58
N PRO A 432 10.00 5.09 41.97
CA PRO A 432 9.47 3.98 41.18
C PRO A 432 8.15 4.34 40.49
N GLY A 433 8.00 3.91 39.24
CA GLY A 433 6.82 4.21 38.43
C GLY A 433 6.41 3.03 37.57
N VAL A 434 5.12 2.74 37.57
CA VAL A 434 4.52 1.62 36.82
C VAL A 434 4.66 1.86 35.32
N VAL A 435 5.02 0.81 34.57
CA VAL A 435 5.13 0.85 33.11
C VAL A 435 4.21 -0.20 32.48
N LEU A 436 3.46 0.22 31.45
CA LEU A 436 2.69 -0.68 30.60
C LEU A 436 3.50 -1.03 29.34
N ILE A 437 3.54 -2.31 29.00
CA ILE A 437 4.20 -2.87 27.82
C ILE A 437 3.15 -3.55 26.93
N VAL A 438 3.21 -3.28 25.63
CA VAL A 438 2.57 -4.07 24.57
C VAL A 438 3.66 -4.54 23.63
N ILE A 439 3.71 -5.84 23.35
CA ILE A 439 4.71 -6.49 22.51
C ILE A 439 4.05 -7.31 21.40
N THR A 440 4.68 -7.32 20.21
CA THR A 440 4.20 -8.07 19.03
C THR A 440 5.30 -8.87 18.33
N GLU A 441 6.57 -8.47 18.46
CA GLU A 441 7.71 -9.10 17.75
C GLU A 441 8.57 -10.00 18.66
N ASP A 442 9.02 -9.48 19.81
CA ASP A 442 9.78 -10.25 20.81
C ASP A 442 8.82 -11.04 21.73
N ALA A 443 9.10 -12.31 21.98
CA ALA A 443 8.31 -13.14 22.91
C ALA A 443 8.59 -12.79 24.39
N TRP A 444 7.59 -12.91 25.26
CA TRP A 444 7.73 -12.51 26.65
C TRP A 444 8.75 -13.35 27.43
N GLU A 445 8.60 -14.68 27.42
CA GLU A 445 9.38 -15.58 28.28
C GLU A 445 10.85 -15.72 27.87
N THR A 446 11.14 -15.80 26.57
CA THR A 446 12.48 -16.03 26.03
C THR A 446 13.30 -14.75 25.89
N ASP A 447 12.64 -13.63 25.63
CA ASP A 447 13.29 -12.40 25.21
C ASP A 447 13.02 -11.24 26.15
N VAL A 448 11.77 -10.81 26.31
CA VAL A 448 11.47 -9.55 27.01
C VAL A 448 11.73 -9.64 28.51
N LEU A 449 11.23 -10.68 29.18
CA LEU A 449 11.40 -10.88 30.62
C LEU A 449 12.88 -11.06 31.02
N PRO A 450 13.69 -11.91 30.36
CA PRO A 450 15.12 -12.01 30.65
C PRO A 450 15.88 -10.70 30.42
N ARG A 451 15.58 -9.97 29.34
CA ARG A 451 16.21 -8.67 29.05
C ARG A 451 15.87 -7.62 30.13
N LEU A 452 14.64 -7.63 30.67
CA LEU A 452 14.21 -6.75 31.76
C LEU A 452 14.93 -7.06 33.09
N ASP A 453 14.99 -8.34 33.49
CA ASP A 453 15.64 -8.75 34.75
C ASP A 453 17.16 -8.56 34.67
N ALA A 454 17.80 -8.94 33.56
CA ALA A 454 19.24 -8.71 33.33
C ALA A 454 19.61 -7.22 33.27
N ALA A 455 18.70 -6.34 32.83
CA ALA A 455 18.87 -4.88 32.93
C ALA A 455 18.61 -4.33 34.35
N GLY A 456 18.12 -5.16 35.28
CA GLY A 456 17.81 -4.79 36.65
C GLY A 456 16.58 -3.88 36.76
N ALA A 457 15.55 -4.13 35.93
CA ALA A 457 14.24 -3.52 36.07
C ALA A 457 13.47 -4.11 37.27
N ASP A 458 12.61 -3.30 37.87
CA ASP A 458 11.72 -3.76 38.95
C ASP A 458 10.40 -4.28 38.35
N LEU A 459 10.28 -5.60 38.27
CA LEU A 459 9.15 -6.30 37.63
C LEU A 459 7.82 -6.09 38.36
N ASP A 460 7.82 -5.80 39.66
CA ASP A 460 6.59 -5.45 40.40
C ASP A 460 5.96 -4.15 39.87
N ASN A 461 6.75 -3.32 39.19
CA ASN A 461 6.34 -2.09 38.49
C ASN A 461 6.13 -2.28 36.97
N VAL A 462 6.10 -3.52 36.45
CA VAL A 462 5.80 -3.81 35.04
C VAL A 462 4.39 -4.38 34.88
N ARG A 463 3.68 -3.97 33.83
CA ARG A 463 2.39 -4.51 33.40
C ARG A 463 2.49 -4.86 31.92
N VAL A 464 1.97 -6.01 31.50
CA VAL A 464 1.86 -6.40 30.10
C VAL A 464 0.40 -6.35 29.70
N LEU A 465 0.09 -5.87 28.50
CA LEU A 465 -1.26 -5.88 27.92
C LEU A 465 -1.29 -6.82 26.71
N CYS A 466 -1.89 -7.98 26.93
CA CYS A 466 -1.93 -9.16 26.07
C CYS A 466 -3.26 -9.92 26.30
N GLU A 467 -3.60 -10.87 25.43
CA GLU A 467 -4.79 -11.74 25.54
C GLU A 467 -4.46 -13.00 26.35
N ASP A 468 -3.28 -13.57 26.12
CA ASP A 468 -2.83 -14.84 26.71
C ASP A 468 -1.77 -14.64 27.82
N ALA A 469 -1.69 -15.63 28.71
CA ALA A 469 -0.84 -15.60 29.91
C ALA A 469 0.67 -15.74 29.63
N ASP A 470 1.03 -16.16 28.41
CA ASP A 470 2.41 -16.20 27.90
C ASP A 470 2.87 -14.85 27.32
N GLY A 471 2.02 -13.81 27.40
CA GLY A 471 2.28 -12.48 26.86
C GLY A 471 1.85 -12.28 25.40
N SER A 472 1.27 -13.28 24.75
CA SER A 472 0.83 -13.22 23.35
C SER A 472 -0.62 -12.72 23.18
N GLY A 473 -1.05 -12.54 21.92
CA GLY A 473 -2.33 -11.91 21.59
C GLY A 473 -2.34 -10.39 21.85
N ALA A 474 -1.72 -9.62 20.95
CA ALA A 474 -1.57 -8.18 21.14
C ALA A 474 -2.89 -7.40 20.93
N PRO A 475 -3.14 -6.34 21.72
CA PRO A 475 -4.31 -5.47 21.58
C PRO A 475 -4.32 -4.70 20.26
N ILE A 476 -5.51 -4.38 19.77
CA ILE A 476 -5.75 -3.61 18.55
C ILE A 476 -6.31 -2.24 18.90
N PHE A 477 -5.57 -1.19 18.53
CA PHE A 477 -5.99 0.20 18.72
C PHE A 477 -6.64 0.75 17.44
N PRO A 478 -7.76 1.50 17.56
CA PRO A 478 -8.25 2.15 18.77
C PRO A 478 -9.29 1.38 19.61
N ARG A 479 -9.57 0.11 19.30
CA ARG A 479 -10.60 -0.70 19.98
C ARG A 479 -10.31 -0.80 21.48
N ASP A 480 -9.10 -1.22 21.84
CA ASP A 480 -8.76 -1.65 23.21
C ASP A 480 -8.16 -0.53 24.09
N PHE A 481 -8.44 0.74 23.76
CA PHE A 481 -7.94 1.88 24.54
C PHE A 481 -8.66 2.09 25.88
N ASP A 482 -9.83 1.49 26.07
CA ASP A 482 -10.56 1.49 27.34
C ASP A 482 -9.78 0.74 28.43
N LEU A 483 -9.09 -0.37 28.09
CA LEU A 483 -8.21 -1.08 29.02
C LEU A 483 -7.10 -0.18 29.59
N ILE A 484 -6.49 0.66 28.75
CA ILE A 484 -5.48 1.65 29.17
C ILE A 484 -6.10 2.77 30.00
N ARG A 485 -7.32 3.23 29.66
CA ARG A 485 -8.05 4.26 30.42
C ARG A 485 -8.62 3.77 31.75
N GLY A 486 -8.83 2.45 31.89
CA GLY A 486 -9.36 1.79 33.07
C GLY A 486 -8.30 1.36 34.10
N SER A 487 -7.01 1.56 33.81
CA SER A 487 -5.93 1.25 34.76
C SER A 487 -6.09 2.03 36.06
N GLU A 488 -6.24 1.31 37.19
CA GLU A 488 -6.34 1.92 38.53
C GLU A 488 -5.00 2.52 38.99
N GLU A 489 -3.88 2.00 38.49
CA GLU A 489 -2.53 2.48 38.80
C GLU A 489 -2.07 3.57 37.82
N PRO A 490 -1.42 4.66 38.30
CA PRO A 490 -0.97 5.75 37.44
C PRO A 490 0.28 5.36 36.63
N LEU A 491 0.06 5.02 35.35
CA LEU A 491 1.12 4.65 34.40
C LEU A 491 2.11 5.80 34.15
N SER A 492 3.39 5.54 34.36
CA SER A 492 4.48 6.50 34.11
C SER A 492 4.95 6.47 32.66
N VAL A 493 4.95 5.29 32.03
CA VAL A 493 5.33 5.02 30.65
C VAL A 493 4.39 4.01 30.02
N ILE A 494 4.14 4.13 28.73
CA ILE A 494 3.52 3.09 27.90
C ILE A 494 4.44 2.82 26.70
N VAL A 495 4.88 1.58 26.51
CA VAL A 495 5.69 1.14 25.37
C VAL A 495 4.86 0.22 24.47
N VAL A 496 5.00 0.38 23.16
CA VAL A 496 4.37 -0.49 22.16
C VAL A 496 5.40 -0.86 21.08
N ASP A 497 5.78 -2.14 21.00
CA ASP A 497 6.83 -2.63 20.09
C ASP A 497 6.49 -3.99 19.44
N ALA A 498 6.15 -4.08 18.16
CA ALA A 498 6.05 -2.99 17.18
C ALA A 498 4.65 -2.35 17.21
N TRP A 499 4.61 -1.01 17.22
CA TRP A 499 3.33 -0.29 17.25
C TRP A 499 2.46 -0.51 16.00
N LEU A 500 3.07 -0.77 14.83
CA LEU A 500 2.31 -0.93 13.58
C LEU A 500 1.37 -2.14 13.60
N ASP A 501 1.73 -3.22 14.28
CA ASP A 501 0.94 -4.45 14.33
C ASP A 501 -0.31 -4.29 15.21
N THR A 502 -0.24 -3.36 16.17
CA THR A 502 -1.36 -2.97 17.05
C THR A 502 -2.37 -2.03 16.36
N VAL A 503 -2.21 -1.71 15.08
CA VAL A 503 -3.10 -0.78 14.35
C VAL A 503 -4.24 -1.55 13.67
N ALA A 504 -5.48 -1.10 13.90
CA ALA A 504 -6.67 -1.74 13.35
C ALA A 504 -6.63 -1.93 11.82
N ALA A 505 -6.98 -3.15 11.38
CA ALA A 505 -7.03 -3.55 9.98
C ALA A 505 -7.85 -2.56 9.14
N GLY A 506 -7.24 -2.04 8.07
CA GLY A 506 -7.80 -1.01 7.21
C GLY A 506 -7.27 0.41 7.45
N LEU A 507 -6.42 0.65 8.46
CA LEU A 507 -5.69 1.92 8.63
C LEU A 507 -4.27 1.85 8.05
N GLU A 508 -4.09 2.36 6.84
CA GLU A 508 -2.78 2.40 6.18
C GLU A 508 -1.90 3.54 6.74
N VAL A 509 -0.96 3.21 7.63
CA VAL A 509 -0.08 4.21 8.30
C VAL A 509 0.90 4.91 7.34
N ARG A 510 1.05 4.43 6.09
CA ARG A 510 1.75 5.15 5.02
C ARG A 510 0.98 6.39 4.55
N ASP A 511 -0.35 6.35 4.61
CA ASP A 511 -1.17 7.53 4.34
C ASP A 511 -1.09 8.55 5.48
N THR A 512 -0.92 9.81 5.09
CA THR A 512 -0.76 10.93 6.00
C THR A 512 -2.07 11.32 6.71
N GLN A 513 -3.25 10.85 6.29
CA GLN A 513 -4.50 11.01 7.04
C GLN A 513 -4.76 9.84 8.00
N GLN A 514 -4.63 8.60 7.57
CA GLN A 514 -4.84 7.40 8.40
C GLN A 514 -3.82 7.28 9.53
N ALA A 515 -2.55 7.63 9.28
CA ALA A 515 -1.56 7.77 10.35
C ALA A 515 -1.95 8.82 11.42
N ARG A 516 -2.77 9.84 11.09
CA ARG A 516 -3.34 10.76 12.09
C ARG A 516 -4.42 10.07 12.91
N GLN A 517 -5.27 9.26 12.28
CA GLN A 517 -6.32 8.51 12.96
C GLN A 517 -5.73 7.48 13.93
N ALA A 518 -4.63 6.80 13.56
CA ALA A 518 -3.90 5.91 14.46
C ALA A 518 -3.17 6.67 15.59
N LEU A 519 -2.54 7.82 15.32
CA LEU A 519 -1.75 8.57 16.31
C LEU A 519 -2.53 9.58 17.18
N HIS A 520 -3.77 9.95 16.84
CA HIS A 520 -4.53 10.94 17.61
C HIS A 520 -5.00 10.37 18.97
N PRO A 521 -5.60 9.17 19.04
CA PRO A 521 -5.97 8.56 20.32
C PRO A 521 -4.78 8.38 21.27
N TRP A 522 -3.59 8.00 20.76
CA TRP A 522 -2.37 7.91 21.57
C TRP A 522 -1.97 9.25 22.22
N LYS A 523 -2.31 10.39 21.62
CA LYS A 523 -2.10 11.71 22.23
C LYS A 523 -3.13 12.06 23.29
N GLU A 524 -4.36 11.59 23.11
CA GLU A 524 -5.39 11.70 24.14
C GLU A 524 -4.99 10.86 25.36
N ILE A 525 -4.65 9.59 25.16
CA ILE A 525 -4.12 8.69 26.21
C ILE A 525 -2.95 9.32 26.94
N ALA A 526 -1.93 9.80 26.23
CA ALA A 526 -0.77 10.44 26.85
C ALA A 526 -1.15 11.71 27.65
N ALA A 527 -2.10 12.50 27.16
CA ALA A 527 -2.56 13.72 27.82
C ALA A 527 -3.52 13.48 29.01
N THR A 528 -4.26 12.35 29.03
CA THR A 528 -5.19 12.01 30.12
C THR A 528 -4.54 11.17 31.22
N THR A 529 -3.66 10.23 30.85
CA THR A 529 -2.90 9.41 31.81
C THR A 529 -1.65 10.12 32.36
N ASP A 530 -1.16 11.15 31.65
CA ASP A 530 0.14 11.80 31.87
C ASP A 530 1.36 10.88 31.63
N ALA A 531 1.15 9.67 31.11
CA ALA A 531 2.22 8.75 30.75
C ALA A 531 3.08 9.29 29.59
N ALA A 532 4.37 8.95 29.60
CA ALA A 532 5.20 9.09 28.40
C ALA A 532 4.93 7.90 27.48
N VAL A 533 4.41 8.15 26.27
CA VAL A 533 4.10 7.08 25.30
C VAL A 533 5.28 6.94 24.33
N LEU A 534 5.79 5.72 24.19
CA LEU A 534 6.87 5.36 23.27
C LEU A 534 6.37 4.30 22.27
N LEU A 535 6.13 4.73 21.04
CA LEU A 535 5.72 3.85 19.94
C LEU A 535 6.96 3.47 19.12
N VAL A 536 7.24 2.18 18.99
CA VAL A 536 8.41 1.69 18.24
C VAL A 536 7.99 1.24 16.84
N ALA A 537 8.82 1.53 15.84
CA ALA A 537 8.56 1.18 14.44
C ALA A 537 9.86 1.00 13.65
N HIS A 538 9.78 0.23 12.55
CA HIS A 538 10.90 0.05 11.63
C HIS A 538 11.04 1.18 10.60
N THR A 539 12.23 1.26 9.99
CA THR A 539 12.52 2.03 8.78
C THR A 539 12.04 1.32 7.51
N ASN A 540 11.99 2.04 6.38
CA ASN A 540 11.90 1.41 5.06
C ASN A 540 13.29 0.90 4.62
N ARG A 541 13.33 -0.27 3.98
CA ARG A 541 14.52 -0.84 3.32
C ARG A 541 14.90 -0.11 2.02
N VAL A 542 15.05 1.23 2.08
CA VAL A 542 15.48 2.09 0.96
C VAL A 542 16.82 2.73 1.31
N ALA A 543 17.86 2.45 0.52
CA ALA A 543 19.17 3.06 0.66
C ALA A 543 19.15 4.52 0.17
N SER A 544 19.01 5.47 1.10
CA SER A 544 19.19 6.91 0.87
C SER A 544 20.14 7.50 1.91
N GLY A 545 20.83 8.57 1.52
CA GLY A 545 21.68 9.38 2.40
C GLY A 545 20.94 10.44 3.20
N SER A 546 19.61 10.52 3.09
CA SER A 546 18.79 11.29 4.02
C SER A 546 18.06 10.37 4.98
N ALA A 547 18.26 10.59 6.29
CA ALA A 547 17.49 9.93 7.33
C ALA A 547 15.97 10.07 7.09
N ARG A 548 15.55 11.22 6.53
CA ARG A 548 14.18 11.51 6.11
C ARG A 548 13.56 10.45 5.18
N ASP A 549 14.35 9.84 4.30
CA ASP A 549 13.86 8.98 3.23
C ASP A 549 13.86 7.50 3.64
N ARG A 550 14.85 7.10 4.47
CA ARG A 550 14.85 5.82 5.19
C ARG A 550 13.68 5.74 6.18
N ILE A 551 13.24 6.89 6.70
CA ILE A 551 11.98 7.11 7.45
C ILE A 551 10.78 7.16 6.46
N GLY A 552 10.73 6.23 5.50
CA GLY A 552 9.87 6.29 4.30
C GLY A 552 8.38 6.11 4.57
N ALA A 553 7.95 4.98 5.16
CA ALA A 553 6.59 4.81 5.66
C ALA A 553 6.28 5.77 6.82
N THR A 554 7.33 6.20 7.52
CA THR A 554 7.29 7.05 8.70
C THR A 554 7.22 8.55 8.38
N ALA A 555 7.02 8.97 7.12
CA ALA A 555 6.85 10.38 6.75
C ALA A 555 5.67 11.06 7.48
N ALA A 556 4.55 10.33 7.66
CA ALA A 556 3.38 10.80 8.40
C ALA A 556 3.60 10.81 9.92
N LEU A 557 4.25 9.77 10.44
CA LEU A 557 4.70 9.65 11.84
C LEU A 557 5.61 10.82 12.22
N ARG A 558 6.63 11.07 11.39
CA ARG A 558 7.55 12.21 11.52
C ARG A 558 6.82 13.55 11.46
N GLN A 559 5.78 13.71 10.65
CA GLN A 559 4.95 14.93 10.70
C GLN A 559 4.25 15.10 12.05
N LYS A 560 3.68 14.03 12.62
CA LYS A 560 2.70 14.10 13.71
C LYS A 560 3.23 13.83 15.11
N ALA A 561 4.36 13.15 15.28
CA ALA A 561 5.01 12.98 16.57
C ALA A 561 5.45 14.33 17.16
N ARG A 562 5.41 14.46 18.50
CA ARG A 562 6.02 15.59 19.23
C ARG A 562 7.54 15.42 19.31
N MET A 563 7.98 14.17 19.40
CA MET A 563 9.37 13.74 19.42
C MET A 563 9.52 12.51 18.50
N LEU A 564 10.53 12.50 17.64
CA LEU A 564 10.96 11.31 16.90
C LEU A 564 12.44 11.05 17.19
N LEU A 565 12.71 9.90 17.79
CA LEU A 565 14.04 9.37 18.05
C LEU A 565 14.43 8.46 16.88
N LEU A 566 15.63 8.67 16.34
CA LEU A 566 16.26 7.77 15.38
C LEU A 566 17.26 6.90 16.13
N ALA A 567 17.07 5.58 16.05
CA ALA A 567 18.02 4.55 16.41
C ALA A 567 18.76 4.08 15.15
N GLN A 568 20.08 4.02 15.20
CA GLN A 568 20.94 3.56 14.10
C GLN A 568 22.30 3.12 14.64
N LEU A 569 22.98 2.23 13.94
CA LEU A 569 24.38 1.93 14.20
C LEU A 569 25.29 3.06 13.69
N ASP A 570 26.40 3.31 14.37
CA ASP A 570 27.47 4.20 13.89
C ASP A 570 28.56 3.45 13.10
N GLU A 571 29.71 4.09 12.90
CA GLU A 571 30.83 3.55 12.10
C GLU A 571 31.59 2.40 12.81
N ASP A 572 31.39 2.24 14.13
CA ASP A 572 31.94 1.19 14.98
C ASP A 572 30.88 0.11 15.34
N ASP A 573 29.77 0.07 14.59
CA ASP A 573 28.59 -0.78 14.82
C ASP A 573 27.94 -0.60 16.22
N LYS A 574 28.12 0.57 16.87
CA LYS A 574 27.49 0.89 18.17
C LYS A 574 26.11 1.48 17.98
N LEU A 575 25.16 1.08 18.81
CA LEU A 575 23.81 1.66 18.80
C LEU A 575 23.87 3.13 19.25
N THR A 576 23.43 4.03 18.38
CA THR A 576 23.22 5.44 18.69
C THR A 576 21.73 5.79 18.63
N VAL A 577 21.24 6.52 19.63
CA VAL A 577 19.84 6.95 19.72
C VAL A 577 19.77 8.45 19.99
N GLY A 578 19.16 9.21 19.08
CA GLY A 578 19.05 10.67 19.22
C GLY A 578 17.79 11.25 18.59
N PRO A 579 17.31 12.42 19.05
CA PRO A 579 16.22 13.12 18.39
C PRO A 579 16.58 13.47 16.94
N GLU A 580 15.77 13.00 15.99
CA GLU A 580 15.78 13.46 14.59
C GLU A 580 14.90 14.70 14.47
N LYS A 581 13.75 14.69 15.16
CA LYS A 581 12.82 15.81 15.26
C LYS A 581 12.35 15.98 16.70
N ALA A 582 12.41 17.21 17.20
CA ALA A 582 11.79 17.62 18.45
C ALA A 582 10.94 18.90 18.23
N ASN A 583 9.69 18.88 18.67
CA ASN A 583 8.82 20.06 18.68
C ASN A 583 8.90 20.74 20.05
N GLY A 584 9.52 21.92 20.13
CA GLY A 584 9.55 22.75 21.35
C GLY A 584 10.88 22.72 22.14
N VAL A 585 11.88 21.97 21.69
CA VAL A 585 13.27 22.08 22.16
C VAL A 585 14.23 22.04 20.96
N ARG A 586 15.42 22.64 21.11
CA ARG A 586 16.50 22.44 20.14
C ARG A 586 17.01 21.00 20.24
N THR A 587 17.14 20.33 19.10
CA THR A 587 17.67 18.97 18.96
C THR A 587 19.02 18.83 19.68
N VAL A 588 19.15 17.78 20.49
CA VAL A 588 20.40 17.42 21.18
C VAL A 588 21.20 16.38 20.37
N THR A 589 22.41 16.09 20.83
CA THR A 589 23.26 15.01 20.32
C THR A 589 22.64 13.63 20.52
N ALA A 590 23.08 12.66 19.72
CA ALA A 590 22.70 11.26 19.93
C ALA A 590 23.48 10.67 21.10
N ALA A 591 22.80 9.88 21.92
CA ALA A 591 23.42 9.04 22.93
C ALA A 591 24.05 7.82 22.27
N ALA A 592 25.24 7.42 22.70
CA ALA A 592 25.89 6.17 22.32
C ALA A 592 25.62 5.08 23.36
N PHE A 593 25.52 3.84 22.88
CA PHE A 593 25.30 2.66 23.70
C PHE A 593 26.18 1.49 23.24
N THR A 594 26.52 0.62 24.18
CA THR A 594 27.19 -0.65 23.91
C THR A 594 26.37 -1.79 24.50
N THR A 595 26.13 -2.83 23.71
CA THR A 595 25.50 -4.08 24.16
C THR A 595 26.55 -5.01 24.73
N THR A 596 26.27 -5.61 25.87
CA THR A 596 27.11 -6.63 26.53
C THR A 596 26.25 -7.85 26.86
N GLY A 597 26.66 -9.04 26.43
CA GLY A 597 26.04 -10.29 26.86
C GLY A 597 26.34 -10.55 28.34
N VAL A 598 25.30 -10.72 29.15
CA VAL A 598 25.39 -11.11 30.56
C VAL A 598 24.96 -12.57 30.68
N GLN A 599 25.75 -13.43 31.32
CA GLN A 599 25.35 -14.82 31.57
C GLN A 599 24.13 -14.83 32.49
N TYR A 600 23.01 -15.35 32.00
CA TYR A 600 21.72 -15.32 32.70
C TYR A 600 21.15 -16.74 32.83
N PHE A 601 21.02 -17.43 31.71
CA PHE A 601 20.73 -18.86 31.68
C PHE A 601 22.00 -19.69 31.81
N LYS A 602 21.85 -20.96 32.19
CA LYS A 602 22.91 -21.96 32.04
C LYS A 602 23.12 -22.22 30.52
N PRO A 603 24.37 -22.26 30.02
CA PRO A 603 24.64 -22.65 28.63
C PRO A 603 24.08 -24.04 28.30
N THR A 604 23.62 -24.18 27.06
CA THR A 604 23.16 -25.42 26.42
C THR A 604 23.84 -25.58 25.06
N ASP A 605 23.67 -26.74 24.41
CA ASP A 605 24.23 -26.96 23.06
C ASP A 605 23.59 -26.05 21.99
N ASP A 606 22.34 -25.62 22.22
CA ASP A 606 21.58 -24.74 21.33
C ASP A 606 21.73 -23.23 21.63
N HIS A 607 22.17 -22.85 22.84
CA HIS A 607 22.21 -21.45 23.28
C HIS A 607 23.29 -21.18 24.34
N ASP A 608 24.10 -20.13 24.17
CA ASP A 608 25.20 -19.80 25.09
C ASP A 608 24.75 -19.35 26.49
N GLY A 609 23.45 -19.07 26.65
CA GLY A 609 22.82 -18.68 27.91
C GLY A 609 23.03 -17.21 28.29
N THR A 610 23.58 -16.39 27.42
CA THR A 610 23.73 -14.95 27.62
C THR A 610 22.45 -14.20 27.26
N VAL A 611 22.24 -13.05 27.89
CA VAL A 611 21.18 -12.09 27.58
C VAL A 611 21.82 -10.74 27.28
N PRO A 612 21.46 -10.06 26.17
CA PRO A 612 22.04 -8.77 25.81
C PRO A 612 21.51 -7.65 26.72
N VAL A 613 22.42 -6.99 27.44
CA VAL A 613 22.14 -5.80 28.27
C VAL A 613 22.76 -4.57 27.64
N LEU A 614 22.02 -3.45 27.59
CA LEU A 614 22.46 -2.20 26.99
C LEU A 614 23.05 -1.25 28.04
N THR A 615 24.25 -0.72 27.77
CA THR A 615 24.93 0.26 28.63
C THR A 615 25.09 1.61 27.90
N TYR A 616 24.73 2.72 28.55
CA TYR A 616 24.96 4.07 28.02
C TYR A 616 26.44 4.47 28.16
N THR A 617 27.05 4.92 27.07
CA THR A 617 28.48 5.29 27.02
C THR A 617 28.74 6.78 26.86
N GLY A 618 27.68 7.60 26.82
CA GLY A 618 27.75 9.06 26.76
C GLY A 618 27.12 9.67 25.49
N ASP A 619 27.18 10.99 25.38
CA ASP A 619 26.72 11.71 24.18
C ASP A 619 27.82 11.68 23.08
N THR A 620 27.44 11.29 21.87
CA THR A 620 28.33 11.14 20.68
C THR A 620 29.00 12.43 20.19
N GLY A 621 28.64 13.60 20.74
CA GLY A 621 29.00 14.92 20.20
C GLY A 621 28.35 15.27 18.85
N ARG A 622 27.74 14.30 18.15
CA ARG A 622 27.05 14.45 16.87
C ARG A 622 25.53 14.39 17.05
N THR A 623 24.75 15.03 16.18
CA THR A 623 23.30 14.76 16.11
C THR A 623 23.01 13.46 15.34
N ALA A 624 21.86 12.83 15.58
CA ALA A 624 21.46 11.62 14.85
C ALA A 624 21.47 11.83 13.33
N LYS A 625 21.11 13.03 12.85
CA LYS A 625 21.20 13.40 11.44
C LYS A 625 22.64 13.38 10.90
N GLN A 626 23.60 13.89 11.66
CA GLN A 626 25.01 13.91 11.23
C GLN A 626 25.59 12.49 11.15
N ILE A 627 25.38 11.67 12.19
CA ILE A 627 25.84 10.26 12.20
C ILE A 627 25.27 9.51 10.98
N HIS A 628 24.01 9.78 10.62
CA HIS A 628 23.39 9.19 9.44
C HIS A 628 24.07 9.60 8.12
N GLU A 629 24.38 10.89 7.98
CA GLU A 629 25.06 11.45 6.81
C GLU A 629 26.50 10.95 6.71
N ASP A 630 27.20 10.81 7.85
CA ASP A 630 28.55 10.25 7.98
C ASP A 630 28.58 8.76 7.59
N VAL A 631 27.72 7.93 8.20
CA VAL A 631 27.63 6.47 7.94
C VAL A 631 27.27 6.20 6.48
N HIS A 632 26.31 6.93 5.90
CA HIS A 632 25.98 6.75 4.48
C HIS A 632 27.12 7.22 3.56
N ALA A 633 27.89 8.26 3.94
CA ALA A 633 29.09 8.65 3.19
C ALA A 633 30.18 7.57 3.25
N ALA A 634 30.42 6.98 4.42
CA ALA A 634 31.36 5.88 4.62
C ALA A 634 30.94 4.62 3.85
N GLN A 635 29.66 4.22 3.92
CA GLN A 635 29.11 3.12 3.13
C GLN A 635 29.29 3.35 1.63
N ARG A 636 28.94 4.55 1.13
CA ARG A 636 29.12 4.90 -0.30
C ARG A 636 30.59 4.90 -0.75
N GLN A 637 31.53 5.18 0.14
CA GLN A 637 32.96 5.05 -0.13
C GLN A 637 33.39 3.56 -0.15
N ARG A 638 32.95 2.75 0.83
CA ARG A 638 33.19 1.30 0.85
C ARG A 638 32.63 0.63 -0.42
N SER A 639 31.39 0.92 -0.83
CA SER A 639 30.80 0.39 -2.07
C SER A 639 31.57 0.78 -3.33
N LYS A 640 32.09 2.02 -3.40
CA LYS A 640 32.96 2.46 -4.52
C LYS A 640 34.33 1.77 -4.55
N ALA A 641 34.78 1.23 -3.43
CA ALA A 641 36.04 0.49 -3.34
C ALA A 641 35.85 -1.04 -3.45
N ALA A 642 34.61 -1.52 -3.48
CA ALA A 642 34.26 -2.94 -3.40
C ALA A 642 33.42 -3.45 -4.59
N GLU A 643 33.25 -2.65 -5.64
CA GLU A 643 32.63 -3.11 -6.89
C GLU A 643 33.59 -4.07 -7.62
N PRO A 644 33.24 -5.35 -7.84
CA PRO A 644 33.99 -6.19 -8.77
C PRO A 644 33.91 -5.59 -10.18
N ASP A 645 34.91 -5.83 -11.03
CA ASP A 645 34.75 -5.47 -12.43
C ASP A 645 33.63 -6.33 -13.07
N ASP A 646 32.80 -5.70 -13.88
CA ASP A 646 31.75 -6.43 -14.58
C ASP A 646 32.37 -7.41 -15.58
N GLU A 647 31.69 -8.52 -15.84
CA GLU A 647 32.16 -9.63 -16.68
C GLU A 647 32.62 -9.16 -18.07
N VAL A 648 31.96 -8.14 -18.65
CA VAL A 648 32.31 -7.57 -19.96
C VAL A 648 33.57 -6.71 -19.85
N SER A 649 33.76 -5.97 -18.75
CA SER A 649 35.02 -5.25 -18.46
C SER A 649 36.18 -6.18 -18.14
N MET A 650 35.95 -7.35 -17.53
CA MET A 650 36.99 -8.38 -17.36
C MET A 650 37.38 -8.99 -18.72
N TRP A 651 36.43 -9.60 -19.43
CA TRP A 651 36.68 -10.21 -20.74
C TRP A 651 37.32 -9.24 -21.74
N LEU A 652 36.86 -7.99 -21.80
CA LEU A 652 37.40 -6.99 -22.73
C LEU A 652 38.83 -6.59 -22.38
N ARG A 653 39.16 -6.51 -21.08
CA ARG A 653 40.54 -6.28 -20.62
C ARG A 653 41.42 -7.46 -21.02
N ASP A 654 40.97 -8.68 -20.81
CA ASP A 654 41.73 -9.90 -21.08
C ASP A 654 41.94 -10.09 -22.60
N ALA A 655 40.90 -9.87 -23.41
CA ALA A 655 40.97 -9.95 -24.87
C ALA A 655 41.95 -8.93 -25.49
N ILE A 656 42.02 -7.70 -24.94
CA ILE A 656 43.02 -6.71 -25.36
C ILE A 656 44.40 -7.07 -24.82
N THR A 657 44.52 -7.55 -23.58
CA THR A 657 45.80 -7.90 -22.95
C THR A 657 46.46 -9.09 -23.65
N ALA A 658 45.70 -10.12 -24.03
CA ALA A 658 46.19 -11.32 -24.69
C ALA A 658 46.61 -11.12 -26.16
N THR A 659 46.22 -10.00 -26.79
CA THR A 659 46.48 -9.73 -28.21
C THR A 659 47.27 -8.44 -28.47
N GLU A 660 47.46 -7.61 -27.45
CA GLU A 660 47.89 -6.20 -27.46
C GLU A 660 47.01 -5.24 -28.32
N ARG A 661 46.26 -5.76 -29.29
CA ARG A 661 45.34 -5.06 -30.18
C ARG A 661 44.11 -5.91 -30.52
N CYS A 662 42.99 -5.65 -29.85
CA CYS A 662 41.73 -6.34 -30.12
C CYS A 662 40.99 -5.69 -31.31
N TRP A 663 40.56 -6.47 -32.31
CA TRP A 663 39.85 -5.94 -33.49
C TRP A 663 38.39 -5.61 -33.18
N ALA A 664 37.95 -4.41 -33.57
CA ALA A 664 36.70 -3.81 -33.12
C ALA A 664 35.42 -4.54 -33.56
N ALA A 665 35.41 -5.14 -34.76
CA ALA A 665 34.25 -5.88 -35.25
C ALA A 665 34.17 -7.28 -34.60
N PRO A 666 35.20 -8.16 -34.68
CA PRO A 666 35.21 -9.44 -33.97
C PRO A 666 34.88 -9.35 -32.48
N ALA A 667 35.30 -8.26 -31.81
CA ALA A 667 34.97 -8.04 -30.41
C ALA A 667 33.49 -7.69 -30.14
N TYR A 668 32.79 -7.05 -31.09
CA TYR A 668 31.33 -6.92 -30.99
C TYR A 668 30.63 -8.23 -31.37
N ASP A 669 31.12 -8.93 -32.40
CA ASP A 669 30.58 -10.21 -32.85
C ASP A 669 30.64 -11.28 -31.72
N GLU A 670 31.79 -11.40 -31.05
CA GLU A 670 31.98 -12.31 -29.90
C GLU A 670 31.12 -11.91 -28.68
N ALA A 671 30.97 -10.60 -28.43
CA ALA A 671 30.12 -10.12 -27.35
C ALA A 671 28.63 -10.41 -27.62
N GLU A 672 28.18 -10.30 -28.88
CA GLU A 672 26.82 -10.66 -29.28
C GLU A 672 26.57 -12.17 -29.13
N MET A 673 27.53 -13.02 -29.53
CA MET A 673 27.49 -14.47 -29.27
C MET A 673 27.43 -14.81 -27.77
N ARG A 674 27.99 -13.97 -26.89
CA ARG A 674 27.93 -14.07 -25.43
C ARG A 674 26.65 -13.43 -24.81
N GLY A 675 25.71 -12.96 -25.63
CA GLY A 675 24.47 -12.33 -25.15
C GLY A 675 24.65 -10.92 -24.56
N TRP A 676 25.73 -10.23 -24.94
CA TRP A 676 26.03 -8.88 -24.47
C TRP A 676 25.76 -7.84 -25.56
N SER A 677 24.79 -6.96 -25.32
CA SER A 677 24.48 -5.88 -26.26
C SER A 677 25.66 -4.93 -26.48
N THR A 678 25.73 -4.32 -27.66
CA THR A 678 26.79 -3.38 -28.06
C THR A 678 26.99 -2.26 -27.03
N ASP A 679 25.94 -1.86 -26.32
CA ASP A 679 25.98 -0.82 -25.29
C ASP A 679 26.57 -1.29 -23.95
N LYS A 680 26.61 -2.59 -23.65
CA LYS A 680 27.46 -3.13 -22.57
C LYS A 680 28.94 -2.95 -22.94
N VAL A 681 29.34 -3.37 -24.15
CA VAL A 681 30.73 -3.25 -24.63
C VAL A 681 31.19 -1.78 -24.72
N LYS A 682 30.34 -0.85 -25.21
CA LYS A 682 30.63 0.60 -25.19
C LYS A 682 30.86 1.13 -23.77
N ARG A 683 30.11 0.64 -22.77
CA ARG A 683 30.29 1.01 -21.36
C ARG A 683 31.59 0.44 -20.79
N ALA A 684 31.89 -0.84 -21.02
CA ALA A 684 33.14 -1.48 -20.61
C ALA A 684 34.37 -0.74 -21.18
N LYS A 685 34.37 -0.42 -22.48
CA LYS A 685 35.43 0.40 -23.12
C LYS A 685 35.63 1.76 -22.44
N LYS A 686 34.54 2.43 -22.03
CA LYS A 686 34.58 3.71 -21.32
C LYS A 686 35.10 3.54 -19.88
N LYS A 687 34.75 2.45 -19.19
CA LYS A 687 35.25 2.11 -17.83
C LYS A 687 36.76 1.83 -17.86
N LEU A 688 37.22 1.07 -18.84
CA LEU A 688 38.62 0.66 -19.03
C LEU A 688 39.53 1.72 -19.67
N GLY A 689 39.00 2.86 -20.13
CA GLY A 689 39.79 3.89 -20.83
C GLY A 689 40.35 3.44 -22.20
N VAL A 690 39.69 2.49 -22.86
CA VAL A 690 40.17 1.84 -24.09
C VAL A 690 40.33 2.84 -25.24
N ILE A 691 41.51 2.85 -25.85
CA ILE A 691 41.87 3.72 -26.97
C ILE A 691 41.52 2.99 -28.27
N ALA A 692 40.69 3.61 -29.12
CA ALA A 692 40.41 3.10 -30.47
C ALA A 692 41.38 3.72 -31.48
N ARG A 693 41.95 2.88 -32.34
CA ARG A 693 42.87 3.27 -33.42
C ARG A 693 42.40 2.65 -34.74
N LYS A 694 42.72 3.30 -35.86
CA LYS A 694 42.53 2.77 -37.20
C LYS A 694 43.87 2.24 -37.71
N ASP A 695 43.87 1.05 -38.30
CA ASP A 695 45.03 0.48 -38.97
C ASP A 695 45.27 1.17 -40.32
N GLU A 696 46.53 1.46 -40.64
CA GLU A 696 46.91 2.22 -41.84
C GLU A 696 47.00 1.35 -43.11
N VAL A 697 47.05 0.01 -42.96
CA VAL A 697 47.17 -0.95 -44.07
C VAL A 697 45.83 -1.61 -44.38
N GLU A 698 45.13 -2.14 -43.38
CA GLU A 698 43.81 -2.75 -43.54
C GLU A 698 42.65 -1.74 -43.47
N GLY A 699 42.90 -0.53 -42.94
CA GLY A 699 41.84 0.48 -42.75
C GLY A 699 40.80 0.14 -41.66
N ARG A 700 41.00 -0.96 -40.92
CA ARG A 700 40.08 -1.48 -39.89
C ARG A 700 40.35 -0.85 -38.52
N TRP A 701 39.37 -0.88 -37.62
CA TRP A 701 39.51 -0.35 -36.26
C TRP A 701 39.94 -1.43 -35.26
N TYR A 702 40.91 -1.11 -34.40
CA TYR A 702 41.35 -1.93 -33.27
C TYR A 702 41.40 -1.12 -31.97
N TRP A 703 41.50 -1.83 -30.85
CA TRP A 703 41.41 -1.30 -29.49
C TRP A 703 42.65 -1.71 -28.67
N THR A 704 43.20 -0.76 -27.91
CA THR A 704 44.35 -0.96 -26.99
C THR A 704 44.04 -0.40 -25.61
N LEU A 705 44.65 -0.94 -24.56
CA LEU A 705 44.58 -0.34 -23.23
C LEU A 705 45.50 0.91 -23.13
N PRO A 706 45.20 1.88 -22.25
CA PRO A 706 46.06 3.03 -22.04
C PRO A 706 47.40 2.60 -21.42
N GLY A 707 48.50 2.88 -22.12
CA GLY A 707 49.88 2.56 -21.68
C GLY A 707 50.67 1.65 -22.63
N GLN A 708 50.02 0.75 -23.37
CA GLN A 708 50.66 -0.19 -24.31
C GLN A 708 51.10 0.48 -25.63
N GLY A 709 51.60 1.71 -25.57
CA GLY A 709 51.72 2.62 -26.71
C GLY A 709 53.14 2.89 -27.21
N GLY A 710 54.05 1.91 -27.28
CA GLY A 710 55.40 2.20 -27.81
C GLY A 710 56.39 1.04 -27.98
N ALA A 711 56.45 0.49 -29.19
CA ALA A 711 57.64 -0.19 -29.75
C ALA A 711 57.67 -0.05 -31.28
N LYS A 712 58.85 -0.15 -31.91
CA LYS A 712 59.03 -0.14 -33.37
C LYS A 712 59.81 -1.38 -33.83
N GLY A 713 59.17 -2.23 -34.64
CA GLY A 713 59.81 -3.05 -35.68
C GLY A 713 60.38 -4.42 -35.30
N ALA A 714 60.73 -5.16 -36.35
CA ALA A 714 61.56 -6.38 -36.40
C ALA A 714 60.95 -7.76 -36.01
N ASP A 715 60.12 -8.29 -36.92
CA ASP A 715 60.41 -9.51 -37.72
C ASP A 715 60.39 -10.94 -37.10
N SER A 716 60.21 -11.92 -38.01
CA SER A 716 60.34 -13.38 -37.93
C SER A 716 59.23 -14.21 -37.24
N ALA A 717 58.89 -15.34 -37.89
CA ALA A 717 57.78 -16.24 -37.56
C ALA A 717 58.22 -17.72 -37.58
N LEU A 718 57.39 -18.63 -37.04
CA LEU A 718 57.34 -20.09 -37.35
C LEU A 718 55.90 -20.61 -37.09
N TYR A 719 55.19 -21.19 -38.07
CA TYR A 719 55.12 -22.63 -38.43
C TYR A 719 54.51 -23.51 -37.31
N ILE A 720 53.44 -24.33 -37.48
CA ILE A 720 53.00 -25.28 -38.54
C ILE A 720 51.46 -25.57 -38.36
N ALA A 721 50.59 -26.00 -39.29
CA ALA A 721 50.57 -26.04 -40.77
C ALA A 721 49.12 -26.27 -41.36
N HIS A 722 48.84 -27.41 -42.03
CA HIS A 722 47.67 -27.77 -42.87
C HIS A 722 47.47 -29.33 -42.87
N PRO A 723 46.53 -30.03 -43.60
CA PRO A 723 45.70 -29.64 -44.78
C PRO A 723 44.24 -30.23 -44.81
N ARG A 724 43.40 -30.23 -45.89
CA ARG A 724 43.48 -29.81 -47.31
C ARG A 724 42.07 -29.60 -47.97
N SER A 725 42.07 -29.12 -49.23
CA SER A 725 40.97 -29.12 -50.24
C SER A 725 39.92 -27.98 -50.15
N LEU A 726 39.34 -27.43 -51.23
CA LEU A 726 39.70 -27.41 -52.68
C LEU A 726 39.12 -26.14 -53.39
N ALA A 727 38.91 -26.14 -54.71
CA ALA A 727 38.49 -25.02 -55.59
C ALA A 727 37.81 -25.57 -56.90
N PRO A 728 37.53 -24.83 -58.02
CA PRO A 728 37.67 -23.37 -58.33
C PRO A 728 36.58 -22.68 -59.22
N PHE A 729 36.63 -21.33 -59.33
CA PHE A 729 36.24 -20.44 -60.49
C PHE A 729 34.76 -20.45 -60.99
N GLN A 730 34.15 -19.45 -61.68
CA GLN A 730 34.53 -18.20 -62.43
C GLN A 730 33.57 -17.00 -62.03
N VAL A 731 33.26 -15.98 -62.86
CA VAL A 731 33.99 -14.69 -63.13
C VAL A 731 33.05 -13.63 -63.82
N ALA A 732 33.29 -12.32 -63.60
CA ALA A 732 32.70 -11.11 -64.27
C ALA A 732 31.21 -10.74 -63.91
N GLU A 733 30.85 -9.51 -63.48
CA GLU A 733 30.66 -8.20 -64.19
C GLU A 733 29.15 -7.87 -64.41
N ASN A 734 28.63 -6.63 -64.53
CA ASN A 734 29.19 -5.26 -64.44
C ASN A 734 28.10 -4.20 -64.09
N GLY A 735 28.47 -3.09 -63.41
CA GLY A 735 27.78 -1.77 -63.38
C GLY A 735 26.36 -1.63 -62.78
N GLY A 736 25.91 -0.44 -62.33
CA GLY A 736 26.65 0.80 -62.05
C GLY A 736 25.82 2.10 -62.00
N ALA A 737 26.09 2.95 -60.99
CA ALA A 737 25.78 4.39 -60.87
C ALA A 737 24.28 4.87 -60.83
N GLY A 738 24.04 6.02 -60.19
CA GLY A 738 22.73 6.70 -60.23
C GLY A 738 22.39 7.61 -59.04
N ALA A 739 23.07 8.76 -58.88
CA ALA A 739 22.78 9.70 -57.80
C ALA A 739 21.91 10.90 -58.25
N ARG A 740 20.76 11.13 -57.58
CA ARG A 740 20.25 12.48 -57.22
C ARG A 740 18.92 12.45 -56.42
N THR A 741 18.72 13.52 -55.65
CA THR A 741 17.45 14.01 -55.06
C THR A 741 16.83 15.07 -56.01
N PRO A 742 15.67 15.73 -55.74
CA PRO A 742 14.70 15.60 -54.63
C PRO A 742 13.22 15.53 -55.11
N SER A 743 12.29 15.78 -54.17
CA SER A 743 11.05 16.59 -54.31
C SER A 743 9.88 16.14 -55.20
N ASP A 744 8.72 16.01 -54.52
CA ASP A 744 7.44 16.65 -54.83
C ASP A 744 6.75 16.42 -56.20
N LEU A 745 5.64 15.68 -56.17
CA LEU A 745 4.25 16.19 -56.25
C LEU A 745 3.28 14.98 -56.17
N GLN A 746 2.19 15.04 -55.40
CA GLN A 746 0.83 15.37 -55.88
C GLN A 746 0.54 14.83 -57.31
N GLY A 747 -0.50 14.02 -57.54
CA GLY A 747 -1.58 13.56 -56.66
C GLY A 747 -2.78 13.13 -57.51
N SER A 748 -3.84 12.58 -56.90
CA SER A 748 -4.94 11.83 -57.56
C SER A 748 -4.44 10.56 -58.28
N GLY A 749 -5.13 9.43 -58.33
CA GLY A 749 -6.57 9.19 -58.44
C GLY A 749 -6.82 8.47 -59.78
N GLN A 750 -7.86 7.66 -59.97
CA GLN A 750 -8.94 7.24 -59.08
C GLN A 750 -9.62 5.99 -59.71
N VAL A 751 -10.21 5.11 -58.89
CA VAL A 751 -11.15 4.02 -59.26
C VAL A 751 -10.61 2.93 -60.22
N PHE A 752 -10.57 1.68 -59.75
CA PHE A 752 -11.47 0.57 -60.17
C PHE A 752 -10.99 -0.78 -59.62
N GLY A 753 -11.92 -1.54 -59.03
CA GLY A 753 -11.76 -3.00 -58.86
C GLY A 753 -12.05 -3.73 -60.19
N PRO A 754 -11.92 -5.07 -60.25
CA PRO A 754 -12.53 -5.94 -59.24
C PRO A 754 -11.68 -7.15 -58.77
N THR A 755 -12.21 -7.82 -57.74
CA THR A 755 -12.02 -9.25 -57.41
C THR A 755 -12.73 -10.15 -58.46
N PRO A 756 -12.69 -11.52 -58.43
CA PRO A 756 -12.33 -12.42 -57.34
C PRO A 756 -11.53 -13.69 -57.74
N SER A 757 -11.40 -14.62 -56.78
CA SER A 757 -11.41 -16.10 -56.93
C SER A 757 -10.35 -16.79 -57.80
N ASP A 758 -9.89 -18.01 -57.51
CA ASP A 758 -9.93 -18.86 -56.30
C ASP A 758 -8.85 -19.93 -56.53
N LEU A 759 -8.11 -20.37 -55.50
CA LEU A 759 -7.45 -21.68 -55.55
C LEU A 759 -7.53 -22.42 -54.22
N GLN A 760 -7.87 -23.70 -54.36
CA GLN A 760 -8.06 -24.67 -53.29
C GLN A 760 -6.76 -25.43 -53.01
N GLY A 761 -6.71 -26.14 -51.88
CA GLY A 761 -5.75 -27.22 -51.67
C GLY A 761 -5.08 -27.16 -50.30
N GLY A 762 -5.47 -28.07 -49.42
CA GLY A 762 -4.62 -28.49 -48.31
C GLY A 762 -4.42 -30.01 -48.39
N GLU A 763 -3.44 -30.55 -47.66
CA GLU A 763 -3.60 -31.80 -46.92
C GLU A 763 -2.39 -32.16 -46.04
N SER A 764 -2.66 -32.94 -44.99
CA SER A 764 -1.75 -33.86 -44.28
C SER A 764 -0.69 -33.30 -43.30
N THR A 765 -0.44 -34.12 -42.28
CA THR A 765 0.39 -33.89 -41.08
C THR A 765 1.84 -34.34 -41.28
N PRO A 766 2.75 -34.00 -40.34
CA PRO A 766 3.55 -35.10 -39.78
C PRO A 766 3.73 -35.10 -38.24
N ALA A 767 3.85 -36.33 -37.74
CA ALA A 767 4.58 -36.83 -36.56
C ALA A 767 4.93 -35.92 -35.36
N ARG A 768 4.58 -36.44 -34.18
CA ARG A 768 5.07 -36.03 -32.85
C ARG A 768 6.20 -37.00 -32.43
N MET A 769 7.32 -36.50 -31.93
CA MET A 769 8.33 -37.34 -31.24
C MET A 769 8.28 -37.12 -29.73
N GLU A 770 8.71 -38.14 -28.99
CA GLU A 770 8.73 -38.20 -27.53
C GLU A 770 10.12 -37.86 -26.98
N GLU A 771 10.20 -37.16 -25.86
CA GLU A 771 11.36 -37.22 -24.96
C GLU A 771 10.94 -37.81 -23.61
N LYS A 772 11.81 -38.68 -23.06
CA LYS A 772 11.56 -39.45 -21.85
C LYS A 772 12.26 -38.81 -20.66
N ILE A 773 11.53 -38.64 -19.56
CA ILE A 773 12.12 -38.43 -18.23
C ILE A 773 12.09 -39.78 -17.50
N PRO A 774 13.21 -40.26 -16.92
CA PRO A 774 13.22 -41.52 -16.18
C PRO A 774 12.41 -41.43 -14.88
N SER A 775 11.72 -42.51 -14.54
CA SER A 775 11.06 -42.71 -13.25
C SER A 775 11.54 -44.04 -12.65
N ASP A 776 12.29 -43.99 -11.56
CA ASP A 776 12.67 -45.17 -10.76
C ASP A 776 12.91 -44.76 -9.31
N LEU A 777 12.02 -45.19 -8.42
CA LEU A 777 12.32 -45.69 -7.06
C LEU A 777 11.03 -46.21 -6.43
N GLU A 778 10.95 -47.52 -6.22
CA GLU A 778 9.78 -48.22 -5.67
C GLU A 778 9.78 -48.25 -4.13
N GLY A 779 8.60 -48.57 -3.57
CA GLY A 779 8.51 -49.59 -2.51
C GLY A 779 9.02 -49.22 -1.11
N GLY A 780 8.11 -48.76 -0.26
CA GLY A 780 8.38 -48.49 1.17
C GLY A 780 7.16 -48.68 2.07
N GLU A 781 6.60 -49.89 2.14
CA GLU A 781 5.59 -50.21 3.16
C GLU A 781 6.26 -50.26 4.55
N GLY A 782 5.77 -49.44 5.49
CA GLY A 782 6.38 -49.29 6.82
C GLY A 782 5.37 -49.01 7.92
N SER A 783 5.04 -50.05 8.69
CA SER A 783 4.48 -50.04 10.06
C SER A 783 3.80 -48.74 10.56
N GLY A 784 2.46 -48.73 10.61
CA GLY A 784 1.72 -47.73 11.37
C GLY A 784 1.80 -47.97 12.88
N GLU A 785 2.33 -47.01 13.64
CA GLU A 785 2.37 -47.04 15.09
C GLU A 785 1.32 -46.07 15.68
N LYS A 786 0.49 -46.56 16.60
CA LYS A 786 -0.60 -45.77 17.22
C LYS A 786 -0.10 -45.07 18.48
N ILE A 787 0.16 -43.77 18.40
CA ILE A 787 0.26 -42.94 19.61
C ILE A 787 -1.17 -42.53 20.04
N SER A 788 -1.70 -43.26 21.01
CA SER A 788 -2.98 -42.93 21.66
C SER A 788 -2.76 -41.91 22.77
N ILE A 789 -3.35 -40.72 22.63
CA ILE A 789 -3.43 -39.74 23.72
C ILE A 789 -4.64 -40.11 24.58
N GLU A 790 -4.40 -40.63 25.79
CA GLU A 790 -5.45 -40.86 26.78
C GLU A 790 -5.79 -39.56 27.54
N PRO A 791 -7.07 -39.19 27.66
CA PRO A 791 -7.50 -38.10 28.55
C PRO A 791 -7.60 -38.57 30.00
N ALA A 792 -7.06 -37.79 30.94
CA ALA A 792 -7.16 -38.04 32.37
C ALA A 792 -8.64 -37.97 32.87
N PRO A 793 -9.01 -38.72 33.94
CA PRO A 793 -10.41 -39.05 34.20
C PRO A 793 -11.22 -37.97 34.94
N PRO A 794 -12.55 -37.87 34.70
CA PRO A 794 -13.42 -36.90 35.37
C PRO A 794 -13.83 -37.34 36.78
N CYS A 795 -13.72 -36.43 37.75
CA CYS A 795 -14.26 -36.64 39.10
C CYS A 795 -15.79 -36.49 39.13
N ARG A 796 -16.49 -37.33 39.90
CA ARG A 796 -17.97 -37.40 39.92
C ARG A 796 -18.59 -36.85 41.20
N SER A 797 -19.49 -35.87 41.09
CA SER A 797 -20.76 -35.71 41.86
C SER A 797 -21.31 -34.28 41.73
N ALA A 798 -22.62 -34.01 41.71
CA ALA A 798 -23.80 -34.83 41.44
C ALA A 798 -24.98 -33.92 41.00
N ASN A 799 -25.96 -34.48 40.28
CA ASN A 799 -27.04 -33.72 39.65
C ASN A 799 -28.03 -33.05 40.64
N ARG A 800 -28.52 -31.85 40.28
CA ARG A 800 -29.95 -31.62 39.93
C ARG A 800 -30.23 -30.20 39.41
N LEU A 801 -30.63 -30.10 38.13
CA LEU A 801 -31.42 -28.99 37.59
C LEU A 801 -32.93 -29.25 37.81
N ARG A 802 -33.75 -28.20 37.70
CA ARG A 802 -35.22 -28.31 37.52
C ARG A 802 -35.61 -28.02 36.05
N PRO A 803 -36.76 -28.51 35.55
CA PRO A 803 -37.08 -28.58 34.13
C PRO A 803 -38.05 -27.46 33.65
N ASP A 804 -37.93 -26.25 34.17
CA ASP A 804 -38.84 -25.13 33.92
C ASP A 804 -38.05 -23.81 33.77
N GLY A 805 -37.89 -23.34 32.54
CA GLY A 805 -37.01 -22.22 32.19
C GLY A 805 -37.60 -20.83 32.45
N GLN A 806 -37.59 -20.36 33.70
CA GLN A 806 -37.79 -18.95 34.04
C GLN A 806 -36.71 -18.45 35.00
N LEU A 807 -36.23 -17.22 34.74
CA LEU A 807 -35.57 -16.37 35.73
C LEU A 807 -36.62 -15.41 36.28
N ASP A 808 -36.60 -15.17 37.59
CA ASP A 808 -37.36 -14.10 38.24
C ASP A 808 -36.39 -13.19 39.03
N MET A 809 -36.77 -11.92 39.19
CA MET A 809 -35.93 -10.88 39.79
C MET A 809 -36.55 -10.34 41.08
N THR A 810 -35.77 -10.20 42.16
CA THR A 810 -35.96 -9.09 43.11
C THR A 810 -34.77 -8.88 44.06
N ALA A 811 -34.39 -7.60 44.18
CA ALA A 811 -34.04 -6.78 45.36
C ALA A 811 -33.94 -7.42 46.79
N PRO A 812 -33.27 -6.79 47.79
CA PRO A 812 -33.07 -5.34 47.92
C PRO A 812 -31.71 -4.84 48.50
N GLU A 813 -31.72 -3.53 48.82
CA GLU A 813 -30.62 -2.66 49.23
C GLU A 813 -30.13 -2.86 50.68
N GLY A 814 -29.00 -2.22 51.05
CA GLY A 814 -28.49 -2.18 52.43
C GLY A 814 -27.35 -1.16 52.64
N ASP A 815 -27.71 0.07 53.04
CA ASP A 815 -26.80 1.19 53.35
C ASP A 815 -25.88 0.92 54.57
N SER A 816 -24.69 1.52 54.59
CA SER A 816 -24.22 2.37 55.72
C SER A 816 -22.81 2.95 55.51
N LYS A 817 -22.45 3.95 56.34
CA LYS A 817 -21.34 4.89 56.12
C LYS A 817 -20.28 4.84 57.23
N GLN A 818 -19.07 5.28 56.88
CA GLN A 818 -18.12 6.03 57.71
C GLN A 818 -17.71 5.47 59.08
N CYS A 819 -16.43 5.12 59.21
CA CYS A 819 -15.58 5.82 60.18
C CYS A 819 -14.15 5.97 59.66
N ALA A 820 -13.32 6.78 60.34
CA ALA A 820 -11.99 7.19 59.87
C ALA A 820 -10.94 7.10 61.00
N SER A 821 -9.66 7.27 60.63
CA SER A 821 -8.44 7.10 61.45
C SER A 821 -8.15 5.65 61.88
N GLY A 822 -6.90 5.22 62.07
CA GLY A 822 -5.61 5.87 61.79
C GLY A 822 -4.55 5.54 62.85
N GLY A 823 -3.29 5.42 62.45
CA GLY A 823 -2.16 5.26 63.40
C GLY A 823 -1.36 3.97 63.22
N CYS A 824 -0.04 4.15 63.12
CA CYS A 824 0.99 3.17 62.79
C CYS A 824 1.34 2.13 63.89
N ASN A 825 2.27 1.24 63.50
CA ASN A 825 3.28 0.51 64.32
C ASN A 825 2.91 -0.85 64.94
N ALA A 826 3.47 -1.89 64.29
CA ALA A 826 4.35 -2.93 64.85
C ALA A 826 4.05 -3.56 66.23
N GLU A 827 3.92 -4.90 66.25
CA GLU A 827 5.07 -5.80 66.53
C GLU A 827 4.76 -7.26 66.14
N LEU A 828 5.78 -8.13 66.08
CA LEU A 828 5.68 -9.58 65.80
C LEU A 828 5.56 -10.38 67.11
N PRO A 829 5.10 -11.65 67.08
CA PRO A 829 6.09 -12.72 67.19
C PRO A 829 5.82 -14.00 66.35
N TRP A 830 6.79 -14.27 65.47
CA TRP A 830 7.32 -15.58 65.04
C TRP A 830 6.76 -16.90 65.63
N ARG A 831 6.35 -17.83 64.75
CA ARG A 831 6.90 -19.20 64.53
C ARG A 831 6.04 -19.98 63.51
N GLY A 832 6.59 -20.71 62.53
CA GLY A 832 8.01 -20.78 62.15
C GLY A 832 8.27 -21.72 60.95
N ASP A 833 9.48 -21.60 60.42
CA ASP A 833 10.33 -22.65 59.81
C ASP A 833 9.76 -23.55 58.69
N ASN A 834 10.09 -23.21 57.43
CA ASN A 834 11.19 -23.93 56.77
C ASN A 834 11.78 -23.12 55.59
N GLU A 835 13.09 -22.86 55.63
CA GLU A 835 13.87 -22.28 54.52
C GLU A 835 14.49 -23.43 53.67
N SER A 836 15.04 -23.25 52.46
CA SER A 836 16.21 -22.42 52.14
C SER A 836 16.24 -21.90 50.69
N ARG A 837 16.53 -20.60 50.53
CA ARG A 837 17.09 -20.02 49.30
C ARG A 837 18.58 -20.34 49.19
N PHE A 838 19.18 -20.15 48.01
CA PHE A 838 20.57 -19.68 47.92
C PHE A 838 20.76 -18.69 46.76
N CYS A 839 21.64 -17.72 46.98
CA CYS A 839 22.10 -16.71 46.01
C CYS A 839 23.64 -16.70 46.04
N PRO A 840 24.34 -16.70 44.89
CA PRO A 840 25.80 -16.84 44.87
C PRO A 840 26.55 -15.50 44.81
N ALA A 841 27.34 -15.20 45.84
CA ALA A 841 28.44 -14.24 45.76
C ALA A 841 29.57 -14.62 46.72
N CYS A 842 30.81 -14.55 46.24
CA CYS A 842 32.07 -14.61 47.01
C CYS A 842 32.31 -15.85 47.91
N LEU A 843 33.07 -16.84 47.41
CA LEU A 843 34.49 -17.01 47.78
C LEU A 843 35.22 -18.08 46.93
N TRP A 844 36.51 -18.30 47.19
CA TRP A 844 37.50 -18.83 46.24
C TRP A 844 38.36 -19.97 46.82
N ALA A 845 38.96 -20.78 45.93
CA ALA A 845 39.92 -21.88 46.17
C ALA A 845 39.40 -23.16 46.88
N GLY A 846 39.86 -24.35 46.43
CA GLY A 846 39.48 -25.62 47.07
C GLY A 846 39.86 -26.97 46.41
N ALA A 847 40.43 -26.98 45.19
CA ALA A 847 41.09 -28.10 44.48
C ALA A 847 40.73 -29.58 44.80
N ALA A 848 40.11 -30.25 43.82
CA ALA A 848 40.33 -31.66 43.48
C ALA A 848 40.16 -31.85 41.97
#